data_AF-A0AA95MAS2-F1
#
_entry.id   AF-A0AA95MAS2-F1
#
_cell.length_a   1.000
_cell.length_b   1.000
_cell.length_c   1.000
_cell.angle_alpha   90.00
_cell.angle_beta   90.00
_cell.angle_gamma   90.00
#
_symmetry.space_group_name_H-M   'P 1'
#
loop_
_entity.id
_entity.type
_entity.pdbx_description
1 polymer ?
#
loop_
_entity_poly.entity_id
_entity_poly.type
_entity_poly.pdbx_seq_one_letter_code
_entity_poly.pdbx_strand_id
1 'polypeptide(L)'
;MPNGCNQQALGVCSHSEGQNTTAQGDYSHAEGQSSYAEGIASHAEGYQTYAKAGASHTEGMMTRAFGIQSHAEGYQTFARGDRTHAEGGFTESGGQYSHAEGMNTNARKDYCHAEGVQTVAGAERIGEDTSGRGVAAHAEGYSTLADGTASHAEGYLTKANGNYAHAEGHRSEAIGPSSHAEGEHTQSIGDFTHAEGAETQAIGNTSHAEGLSTIARGEAAHTEGRETTTVRNYCHAEGYKTRAGSIFEGDGGLAAHAEGQETGAFGDASHAEGRETMAIGRYSHAEGYKSRSHGFYSHAEGETTITRGESCHAEGSNTTAVGKASHAEGMSTLAGIVAAGYENTGIASHAEGFRSRTEGFAAHAEGRETYAYGDFSHAEGSGSATYGPACHAEGVATEARDYFTHAEGYNCKSSYFASHAEGFNSVASGMSAHAEGQDTRASGHNSHAEGQQTIADGYRSHAEGFYTSTNSIKGSHIMGQFGDAVYEYGWHMAGGYSFFGTIYRFLTATIQNNGNATFRRVDTYGSDYAELFETVDGQEIDFGYFVTLEGEKIRKASLDDDFILGITTAEPGILGDSQELCWKHMFIRDEWGRVQYQDDIVPAEKDHQGNVLIHERIERHPSINPEWDYEREYIPRSKRKEWVAVGMIGKLLVRDDGTCRVNGYCKPNNQGIATTSSEGYRIMKRTGPNQVLLILK
;
A
#
# COMPACT_ATOMS: atom_id res chain seq x y z
N MET A 1 63.41 63.34 78.47
CA MET A 1 63.57 62.00 77.88
C MET A 1 62.67 61.96 76.67
N PRO A 2 63.14 61.54 75.48
CA PRO A 2 62.28 61.48 74.31
C PRO A 2 61.21 60.42 74.57
N ASN A 3 59.94 60.78 74.46
CA ASN A 3 58.83 59.84 74.63
C ASN A 3 59.05 58.67 73.66
N GLY A 4 59.28 57.47 74.22
CA GLY A 4 59.79 56.28 73.52
C GLY A 4 58.82 55.63 72.53
N CYS A 5 57.86 56.38 72.01
CA CYS A 5 56.82 55.89 71.13
C CYS A 5 57.03 56.28 69.66
N ASN A 6 58.09 57.00 69.26
CA ASN A 6 58.41 57.36 67.87
C ASN A 6 57.20 57.84 67.02
N GLN A 7 56.57 58.93 67.44
CA GLN A 7 55.43 59.57 66.74
C GLN A 7 55.92 60.74 65.89
N GLN A 8 55.44 60.87 64.64
CA GLN A 8 55.90 61.87 63.69
C GLN A 8 54.74 62.53 62.94
N ALA A 9 54.23 63.65 63.43
CA ALA A 9 53.30 64.53 62.70
C ALA A 9 54.11 65.58 61.89
N LEU A 10 54.28 65.36 60.59
CA LEU A 10 55.16 66.17 59.74
C LEU A 10 54.41 67.12 58.79
N GLY A 11 53.17 66.78 58.41
CA GLY A 11 52.34 67.62 57.55
C GLY A 11 51.67 68.79 58.29
N VAL A 12 51.26 69.83 57.57
CA VAL A 12 50.52 70.97 58.15
C VAL A 12 49.20 70.48 58.73
N CYS A 13 48.91 70.81 60.00
CA CYS A 13 47.70 70.36 60.71
C CYS A 13 47.54 68.83 60.78
N SER A 14 48.64 68.07 60.78
CA SER A 14 48.61 66.61 60.94
C SER A 14 48.55 66.17 62.42
N HIS A 15 48.10 64.95 62.68
CA HIS A 15 48.08 64.32 64.00
C HIS A 15 48.70 62.92 63.96
N SER A 16 49.50 62.57 64.97
CA SER A 16 50.11 61.24 65.10
C SER A 16 50.04 60.78 66.56
N GLU A 17 49.40 59.65 66.81
CA GLU A 17 49.22 59.03 68.13
C GLU A 17 49.70 57.56 68.12
N GLY A 18 50.04 56.98 69.28
CA GLY A 18 50.44 55.57 69.38
C GLY A 18 51.95 55.30 69.24
N GLN A 19 52.35 54.09 68.82
CA GLN A 19 53.76 53.66 68.75
C GLN A 19 54.25 53.52 67.29
N ASN A 20 55.33 54.20 66.93
CA ASN A 20 55.96 54.14 65.62
C ASN A 20 55.04 54.64 64.48
N THR A 21 54.29 55.71 64.73
CA THR A 21 53.33 56.28 63.78
C THR A 21 53.89 57.52 63.09
N THR A 22 53.52 57.73 61.82
CA THR A 22 53.93 58.91 61.04
C THR A 22 52.75 59.43 60.22
N ALA A 23 52.39 60.71 60.42
CA ALA A 23 51.43 61.45 59.63
C ALA A 23 52.17 62.54 58.82
N GLN A 24 52.48 62.24 57.56
CA GLN A 24 53.34 63.04 56.70
C GLN A 24 52.58 64.05 55.82
N GLY A 25 51.37 63.71 55.36
CA GLY A 25 50.58 64.58 54.50
C GLY A 25 49.92 65.74 55.26
N ASP A 26 49.63 66.85 54.59
CA ASP A 26 48.85 67.94 55.21
C ASP A 26 47.45 67.43 55.62
N TYR A 27 47.00 67.79 56.82
CA TYR A 27 45.73 67.34 57.43
C TYR A 27 45.63 65.81 57.66
N SER A 28 46.75 65.08 57.63
CA SER A 28 46.75 63.61 57.82
C SER A 28 46.66 63.20 59.29
N HIS A 29 46.16 61.98 59.54
CA HIS A 29 46.06 61.38 60.87
C HIS A 29 46.65 59.96 60.88
N ALA A 30 47.52 59.64 61.83
CA ALA A 30 48.03 58.28 62.02
C ALA A 30 47.96 57.84 63.50
N GLU A 31 47.26 56.75 63.79
CA GLU A 31 47.12 56.22 65.15
C GLU A 31 47.36 54.69 65.23
N GLY A 32 47.60 54.16 66.44
CA GLY A 32 47.88 52.74 66.66
C GLY A 32 49.38 52.38 66.72
N GLN A 33 49.82 51.34 66.01
CA GLN A 33 51.20 50.84 66.04
C GLN A 33 51.77 50.59 64.63
N SER A 34 52.88 51.26 64.29
CA SER A 34 53.53 51.18 62.97
C SER A 34 52.64 51.65 61.81
N SER A 35 51.78 52.63 62.05
CA SER A 35 50.84 53.19 61.07
C SER A 35 51.43 54.41 60.35
N TYR A 36 51.20 54.51 59.03
CA TYR A 36 51.80 55.55 58.20
C TYR A 36 50.77 56.22 57.29
N ALA A 37 50.50 57.51 57.49
CA ALA A 37 49.61 58.33 56.67
C ALA A 37 50.41 59.34 55.85
N GLU A 38 50.62 59.07 54.56
CA GLU A 38 51.49 59.85 53.66
C GLU A 38 50.75 60.94 52.89
N GLY A 39 49.52 60.66 52.45
CA GLY A 39 48.77 61.53 51.55
C GLY A 39 48.10 62.71 52.26
N ILE A 40 47.76 63.76 51.51
CA ILE A 40 46.98 64.89 52.02
C ILE A 40 45.61 64.39 52.53
N ALA A 41 45.23 64.76 53.74
CA ALA A 41 44.00 64.33 54.43
C ALA A 41 43.83 62.79 54.52
N SER A 42 44.94 62.03 54.51
CA SER A 42 44.92 60.58 54.70
C SER A 42 44.78 60.19 56.17
N HIS A 43 44.19 59.03 56.44
CA HIS A 43 44.01 58.48 57.80
C HIS A 43 44.48 57.03 57.85
N ALA A 44 45.35 56.70 58.81
CA ALA A 44 45.83 55.33 59.04
C ALA A 44 45.74 54.96 60.52
N GLU A 45 44.91 53.98 60.86
CA GLU A 45 44.72 53.48 62.22
C GLU A 45 44.98 51.97 62.32
N GLY A 46 45.30 51.43 63.50
CA GLY A 46 45.53 49.99 63.72
C GLY A 46 47.00 49.54 63.82
N TYR A 47 47.34 48.36 63.28
CA TYR A 47 48.69 47.76 63.36
C TYR A 47 49.31 47.53 61.97
N GLN A 48 50.44 48.17 61.69
CA GLN A 48 51.17 48.10 60.40
C GLN A 48 50.33 48.56 59.19
N THR A 49 49.59 49.65 59.35
CA THR A 49 48.71 50.17 58.29
C THR A 49 49.37 51.31 57.49
N TYR A 50 49.00 51.49 56.22
CA TYR A 50 49.61 52.48 55.33
C TYR A 50 48.60 53.15 54.38
N ALA A 51 48.28 54.42 54.64
CA ALA A 51 47.47 55.27 53.77
C ALA A 51 48.38 56.20 52.94
N LYS A 52 48.57 55.89 51.66
CA LYS A 52 49.57 56.55 50.81
C LYS A 52 49.06 57.80 50.09
N ALA A 53 47.83 57.78 49.59
CA ALA A 53 47.32 58.78 48.65
C ALA A 53 46.36 59.79 49.32
N GLY A 54 45.99 60.84 48.57
CA GLY A 54 45.11 61.89 49.09
C GLY A 54 43.74 61.33 49.51
N ALA A 55 43.28 61.70 50.71
CA ALA A 55 42.03 61.24 51.32
C ALA A 55 41.88 59.72 51.42
N SER A 56 42.99 58.95 51.40
CA SER A 56 42.94 57.51 51.63
C SER A 56 42.77 57.18 53.12
N HIS A 57 42.02 56.13 53.43
CA HIS A 57 41.75 55.65 54.79
C HIS A 57 42.15 54.18 54.93
N THR A 58 42.75 53.81 56.05
CA THR A 58 43.03 52.41 56.35
C THR A 58 42.95 52.12 57.84
N GLU A 59 42.34 50.99 58.19
CA GLU A 59 42.18 50.52 59.57
C GLU A 59 42.42 49.01 59.69
N GLY A 60 42.64 48.49 60.91
CA GLY A 60 42.87 47.06 61.15
C GLY A 60 44.35 46.64 61.23
N MET A 61 44.71 45.52 60.59
CA MET A 61 46.03 44.89 60.71
C MET A 61 46.65 44.59 59.34
N MET A 62 47.83 45.16 59.05
CA MET A 62 48.55 45.03 57.78
C MET A 62 47.77 45.50 56.54
N THR A 63 46.89 46.49 56.71
CA THR A 63 46.03 47.04 55.66
C THR A 63 46.71 48.21 54.94
N ARG A 64 46.44 48.40 53.64
CA ARG A 64 47.08 49.45 52.82
C ARG A 64 46.12 50.07 51.82
N ALA A 65 46.03 51.39 51.85
CA ALA A 65 45.24 52.19 50.91
C ALA A 65 46.18 53.06 50.04
N PHE A 66 46.28 52.73 48.74
CA PHE A 66 47.23 53.37 47.81
C PHE A 66 46.59 54.36 46.84
N GLY A 67 45.28 54.26 46.57
CA GLY A 67 44.57 55.14 45.64
C GLY A 67 43.97 56.37 46.30
N ILE A 68 43.68 57.40 45.52
CA ILE A 68 43.00 58.62 46.01
C ILE A 68 41.59 58.24 46.47
N GLN A 69 41.17 58.68 47.66
CA GLN A 69 39.87 58.33 48.26
C GLN A 69 39.63 56.81 48.42
N SER A 70 40.69 56.01 48.53
CA SER A 70 40.57 54.56 48.77
C SER A 70 40.41 54.22 50.25
N HIS A 71 39.72 53.13 50.57
CA HIS A 71 39.51 52.62 51.92
C HIS A 71 39.92 51.15 52.05
N ALA A 72 40.75 50.80 53.04
CA ALA A 72 41.15 49.43 53.32
C ALA A 72 41.04 49.07 54.82
N GLU A 73 40.17 48.12 55.18
CA GLU A 73 39.94 47.68 56.56
C GLU A 73 40.10 46.14 56.73
N GLY A 74 40.30 45.66 57.97
CA GLY A 74 40.41 44.23 58.28
C GLY A 74 41.84 43.68 58.45
N TYR A 75 42.17 42.52 57.86
CA TYR A 75 43.46 41.82 58.00
C TYR A 75 44.11 41.54 56.64
N GLN A 76 45.30 42.12 56.39
CA GLN A 76 46.04 41.99 55.12
C GLN A 76 45.21 42.40 53.89
N THR A 77 44.54 43.55 53.93
CA THR A 77 43.72 44.08 52.84
C THR A 77 44.41 45.21 52.07
N PHE A 78 44.16 45.30 50.76
CA PHE A 78 44.81 46.26 49.87
C PHE A 78 43.81 46.97 48.96
N ALA A 79 43.64 48.28 49.15
CA ALA A 79 42.87 49.14 48.25
C ALA A 79 43.84 49.92 47.34
N ARG A 80 44.07 49.44 46.11
CA ARG A 80 45.11 49.95 45.20
C ARG A 80 44.62 51.02 44.24
N GLY A 81 43.40 50.88 43.71
CA GLY A 81 42.82 51.81 42.73
C GLY A 81 42.25 53.07 43.38
N ASP A 82 42.00 54.12 42.59
CA ASP A 82 41.30 55.31 43.10
C ASP A 82 39.84 54.99 43.44
N ARG A 83 39.35 55.54 44.56
CA ARG A 83 37.96 55.36 45.06
C ARG A 83 37.57 53.90 45.27
N THR A 84 38.52 53.08 45.71
CA THR A 84 38.31 51.65 45.99
C THR A 84 37.93 51.39 47.44
N HIS A 85 37.28 50.26 47.68
CA HIS A 85 37.05 49.74 49.02
C HIS A 85 37.51 48.28 49.13
N ALA A 86 38.28 47.94 50.17
CA ALA A 86 38.69 46.58 50.47
C ALA A 86 38.51 46.28 51.97
N GLU A 87 37.68 45.29 52.31
CA GLU A 87 37.41 44.89 53.70
C GLU A 87 37.57 43.38 53.90
N GLY A 88 37.65 42.91 55.15
CA GLY A 88 37.75 41.49 55.48
C GLY A 88 39.19 40.96 55.68
N GLY A 89 39.53 39.82 55.07
CA GLY A 89 40.81 39.13 55.26
C GLY A 89 41.48 38.74 53.94
N PHE A 90 42.73 39.12 53.71
CA PHE A 90 43.46 38.82 52.46
C PHE A 90 42.75 39.35 51.20
N THR A 91 42.09 40.50 51.26
CA THR A 91 41.30 41.05 50.15
C THR A 91 42.08 42.13 49.38
N GLU A 92 41.80 42.26 48.08
CA GLU A 92 42.45 43.24 47.21
C GLU A 92 41.45 43.88 46.26
N SER A 93 41.38 45.21 46.28
CA SER A 93 40.62 46.02 45.34
C SER A 93 41.58 46.83 44.47
N GLY A 94 41.75 46.39 43.23
CA GLY A 94 42.80 46.80 42.29
C GLY A 94 42.43 47.95 41.35
N GLY A 95 41.24 47.91 40.76
CA GLY A 95 40.81 48.88 39.73
C GLY A 95 40.04 50.06 40.30
N GLN A 96 39.89 51.14 39.52
CA GLN A 96 39.17 52.33 39.97
C GLN A 96 37.70 52.00 40.30
N TYR A 97 37.17 52.55 41.40
CA TYR A 97 35.79 52.31 41.85
C TYR A 97 35.43 50.85 42.16
N SER A 98 36.42 49.96 42.35
CA SER A 98 36.16 48.56 42.69
C SER A 98 35.93 48.34 44.19
N HIS A 99 35.26 47.22 44.53
CA HIS A 99 34.97 46.79 45.89
C HIS A 99 35.38 45.33 46.08
N ALA A 100 36.10 45.01 47.17
CA ALA A 100 36.41 43.64 47.55
C ALA A 100 36.13 43.41 49.05
N GLU A 101 35.29 42.43 49.39
CA GLU A 101 34.97 42.06 50.77
C GLU A 101 35.08 40.55 51.00
N GLY A 102 35.15 40.10 52.26
CA GLY A 102 35.21 38.67 52.61
C GLY A 102 36.61 38.12 52.89
N MET A 103 36.93 36.91 52.41
CA MET A 103 38.19 36.21 52.68
C MET A 103 38.88 35.74 51.40
N ASN A 104 40.09 36.23 51.14
CA ASN A 104 40.88 35.91 49.95
C ASN A 104 40.14 36.29 48.64
N THR A 105 39.60 37.51 48.58
CA THR A 105 38.83 38.03 47.45
C THR A 105 39.61 39.10 46.67
N ASN A 106 39.42 39.19 45.36
CA ASN A 106 40.18 40.12 44.52
C ASN A 106 39.33 40.76 43.41
N ALA A 107 39.11 42.07 43.50
CA ALA A 107 38.44 42.88 42.48
C ALA A 107 39.48 43.66 41.66
N ARG A 108 39.90 43.12 40.51
CA ARG A 108 41.15 43.53 39.83
C ARG A 108 41.02 44.69 38.85
N LYS A 109 39.85 44.92 38.27
CA LYS A 109 39.62 45.91 37.20
C LYS A 109 38.65 47.00 37.67
N ASP A 110 38.49 48.02 36.84
CA ASP A 110 37.62 49.16 37.15
C ASP A 110 36.17 48.68 37.34
N TYR A 111 35.50 49.23 38.35
CA TYR A 111 34.10 48.94 38.70
C TYR A 111 33.79 47.50 39.11
N CYS A 112 34.80 46.66 39.38
CA CYS A 112 34.58 45.28 39.83
C CYS A 112 34.02 45.21 41.27
N HIS A 113 33.23 44.17 41.55
CA HIS A 113 32.81 43.80 42.90
C HIS A 113 33.19 42.33 43.15
N ALA A 114 33.94 42.03 44.22
CA ALA A 114 34.20 40.66 44.66
C ALA A 114 33.84 40.47 46.15
N GLU A 115 32.92 39.57 46.48
CA GLU A 115 32.53 39.24 47.86
C GLU A 115 32.60 37.73 48.14
N GLY A 116 32.63 37.31 49.41
CA GLY A 116 32.63 35.90 49.80
C GLY A 116 34.02 35.30 50.12
N VAL A 117 34.31 34.09 49.62
CA VAL A 117 35.54 33.33 49.93
C VAL A 117 36.23 32.85 48.66
N GLN A 118 37.50 33.20 48.46
CA GLN A 118 38.28 32.81 47.26
C GLN A 118 37.68 33.30 45.93
N THR A 119 37.03 34.48 45.92
CA THR A 119 36.37 35.03 44.73
C THR A 119 37.26 36.01 43.95
N VAL A 120 37.11 36.06 42.63
CA VAL A 120 37.88 36.96 41.77
C VAL A 120 36.96 37.61 40.73
N ALA A 121 36.94 38.94 40.73
CA ALA A 121 36.28 39.76 39.72
C ALA A 121 37.30 40.48 38.83
N GLY A 122 37.29 40.16 37.54
CA GLY A 122 38.23 40.55 36.50
C GLY A 122 39.52 39.72 36.51
N ALA A 123 39.92 39.10 35.39
CA ALA A 123 41.16 38.33 35.39
C ALA A 123 42.44 39.16 35.21
N GLU A 124 43.54 38.52 35.62
CA GLU A 124 44.91 38.82 35.22
C GLU A 124 45.37 37.67 34.32
N ARG A 125 45.39 37.89 32.99
CA ARG A 125 46.21 37.07 32.10
C ARG A 125 47.43 37.86 31.68
N ILE A 126 48.60 37.32 32.03
CA ILE A 126 49.89 37.82 31.56
C ILE A 126 50.05 37.38 30.10
N GLY A 127 50.05 38.32 29.14
CA GLY A 127 50.46 38.08 27.75
C GLY A 127 49.40 38.26 26.65
N GLU A 128 48.16 38.62 26.96
CA GLU A 128 47.14 39.02 25.99
C GLU A 128 46.77 40.51 26.15
N ASP A 129 46.32 41.18 25.08
CA ASP A 129 45.77 42.53 25.16
C ASP A 129 44.46 42.48 25.97
N THR A 130 44.56 42.82 27.26
CA THR A 130 43.46 42.79 28.25
C THR A 130 42.78 44.15 28.38
N SER A 131 42.89 45.03 27.38
CA SER A 131 42.26 46.35 27.40
C SER A 131 40.72 46.22 27.34
N GLY A 132 40.08 46.22 28.51
CA GLY A 132 38.62 46.23 28.70
C GLY A 132 37.99 44.93 29.20
N ARG A 133 38.71 43.80 29.18
CA ARG A 133 38.23 42.53 29.78
C ARG A 133 38.14 42.63 31.30
N GLY A 134 37.09 42.07 31.88
CA GLY A 134 36.86 42.02 33.32
C GLY A 134 36.40 43.31 33.98
N VAL A 135 36.26 44.41 33.22
CA VAL A 135 35.71 45.68 33.74
C VAL A 135 34.25 45.47 34.14
N ALA A 136 33.86 46.00 35.30
CA ALA A 136 32.53 45.86 35.88
C ALA A 136 32.07 44.41 36.17
N ALA A 137 33.01 43.47 36.35
CA ALA A 137 32.68 42.10 36.73
C ALA A 137 32.22 42.01 38.20
N HIS A 138 31.29 41.10 38.48
CA HIS A 138 30.78 40.80 39.83
C HIS A 138 31.00 39.33 40.17
N ALA A 139 31.65 39.03 41.29
CA ALA A 139 31.86 37.67 41.77
C ALA A 139 31.49 37.53 43.26
N GLU A 140 30.55 36.65 43.58
CA GLU A 140 30.11 36.37 44.95
C GLU A 140 30.11 34.86 45.24
N GLY A 141 30.12 34.46 46.52
CA GLY A 141 30.08 33.04 46.94
C GLY A 141 31.44 32.41 47.29
N TYR A 142 31.68 31.16 46.86
CA TYR A 142 32.88 30.38 47.20
C TYR A 142 33.63 29.92 45.95
N SER A 143 34.89 30.34 45.80
CA SER A 143 35.76 29.99 44.67
C SER A 143 35.17 30.35 43.30
N THR A 144 34.55 31.53 43.18
CA THR A 144 33.93 32.02 41.94
C THR A 144 34.86 32.94 41.15
N LEU A 145 34.69 32.96 39.82
CA LEU A 145 35.49 33.80 38.91
C LEU A 145 34.60 34.48 37.87
N ALA A 146 34.54 35.81 37.89
CA ALA A 146 33.94 36.61 36.83
C ALA A 146 35.05 37.29 36.02
N ASP A 147 35.36 36.79 34.82
CA ASP A 147 36.46 37.29 33.96
C ASP A 147 35.97 38.18 32.81
N GLY A 148 34.76 37.95 32.30
CA GLY A 148 34.20 38.77 31.24
C GLY A 148 33.93 40.23 31.64
N THR A 149 33.89 41.13 30.66
CA THR A 149 33.38 42.49 30.89
C THR A 149 31.92 42.42 31.31
N ALA A 150 31.55 43.08 32.42
CA ALA A 150 30.21 43.07 33.00
C ALA A 150 29.64 41.65 33.22
N SER A 151 30.49 40.66 33.51
CA SER A 151 30.05 39.30 33.82
C SER A 151 29.71 39.16 35.31
N HIS A 152 28.87 38.17 35.63
CA HIS A 152 28.43 37.88 36.99
C HIS A 152 28.61 36.38 37.31
N ALA A 153 29.30 36.06 38.40
CA ALA A 153 29.47 34.69 38.87
C ALA A 153 29.10 34.57 40.36
N GLU A 154 28.12 33.74 40.69
CA GLU A 154 27.64 33.49 42.05
C GLU A 154 27.58 31.99 42.37
N GLY A 155 27.62 31.61 43.65
CA GLY A 155 27.53 30.20 44.09
C GLY A 155 28.85 29.52 44.46
N TYR A 156 29.05 28.25 44.07
CA TYR A 156 30.23 27.43 44.44
C TYR A 156 30.98 26.92 43.20
N LEU A 157 32.25 27.30 43.07
CA LEU A 157 33.12 26.92 41.94
C LEU A 157 32.57 27.36 40.56
N THR A 158 31.82 28.45 40.48
CA THR A 158 31.23 28.97 39.23
C THR A 158 32.16 29.93 38.49
N LYS A 159 31.99 30.02 37.17
CA LYS A 159 32.83 30.86 36.31
C LYS A 159 32.03 31.56 35.21
N ALA A 160 32.17 32.87 35.11
CA ALA A 160 31.61 33.68 34.03
C ALA A 160 32.73 34.34 33.21
N ASN A 161 33.18 33.64 32.16
CA ASN A 161 34.32 34.02 31.33
C ASN A 161 33.93 34.92 30.13
N GLY A 162 32.69 34.82 29.64
CA GLY A 162 32.20 35.61 28.52
C GLY A 162 31.80 37.02 28.93
N ASN A 163 31.92 37.99 28.01
CA ASN A 163 31.40 39.34 28.24
C ASN A 163 29.88 39.29 28.42
N TYR A 164 29.35 39.97 29.44
CA TYR A 164 27.94 39.94 29.84
C TYR A 164 27.42 38.55 30.22
N ALA A 165 28.31 37.59 30.52
CA ALA A 165 27.91 36.25 30.90
C ALA A 165 27.47 36.18 32.37
N HIS A 166 26.55 35.26 32.68
CA HIS A 166 26.07 34.99 34.03
C HIS A 166 26.25 33.50 34.37
N ALA A 167 26.83 33.19 35.53
CA ALA A 167 26.99 31.82 36.00
C ALA A 167 26.59 31.69 37.48
N GLU A 168 25.63 30.82 37.78
CA GLU A 168 25.12 30.58 39.14
C GLU A 168 25.03 29.07 39.47
N GLY A 169 24.99 28.72 40.77
CA GLY A 169 24.88 27.33 41.24
C GLY A 169 26.20 26.66 41.65
N HIS A 170 26.44 25.42 41.20
CA HIS A 170 27.58 24.58 41.62
C HIS A 170 28.37 24.06 40.41
N ARG A 171 29.60 24.52 40.23
CA ARG A 171 30.49 24.17 39.10
C ARG A 171 29.94 24.55 37.71
N SER A 172 29.07 25.55 37.63
CA SER A 172 28.53 26.10 36.37
C SER A 172 29.53 27.03 35.69
N GLU A 173 29.61 27.00 34.36
CA GLU A 173 30.57 27.81 33.59
C GLU A 173 29.92 28.44 32.35
N ALA A 174 29.82 29.77 32.35
CA ALA A 174 29.35 30.58 31.23
C ALA A 174 30.55 31.17 30.45
N ILE A 175 30.83 30.61 29.27
CA ILE A 175 32.03 30.86 28.47
C ILE A 175 31.74 31.84 27.33
N GLY A 176 30.59 31.68 26.67
CA GLY A 176 30.21 32.51 25.54
C GLY A 176 29.80 33.94 25.94
N PRO A 177 30.02 34.95 25.10
CA PRO A 177 29.40 36.27 25.22
C PRO A 177 27.88 36.18 25.45
N SER A 178 27.38 36.93 26.43
CA SER A 178 25.97 36.98 26.84
C SER A 178 25.36 35.60 27.13
N SER A 179 26.17 34.64 27.58
CA SER A 179 25.70 33.30 27.94
C SER A 179 25.26 33.22 29.41
N HIS A 180 24.36 32.28 29.71
CA HIS A 180 23.83 32.04 31.06
C HIS A 180 23.97 30.56 31.43
N ALA A 181 24.63 30.24 32.55
CA ALA A 181 24.76 28.87 33.05
C ALA A 181 24.29 28.78 34.50
N GLU A 182 23.28 27.97 34.79
CA GLU A 182 22.74 27.76 36.14
C GLU A 182 22.61 26.27 36.48
N GLY A 183 22.59 25.92 37.78
CA GLY A 183 22.42 24.54 38.25
C GLY A 183 23.70 23.82 38.70
N GLU A 184 23.86 22.52 38.38
CA GLU A 184 25.02 21.69 38.75
C GLU A 184 25.83 21.26 37.53
N HIS A 185 27.10 21.66 37.45
CA HIS A 185 28.02 21.23 36.39
C HIS A 185 27.49 21.52 34.97
N THR A 186 26.91 22.71 34.79
CA THR A 186 26.36 23.17 33.50
C THR A 186 27.37 24.04 32.75
N GLN A 187 27.33 24.02 31.42
CA GLN A 187 28.23 24.80 30.58
C GLN A 187 27.49 25.51 29.43
N SER A 188 27.65 26.83 29.36
CA SER A 188 27.12 27.66 28.28
C SER A 188 28.27 28.22 27.45
N ILE A 189 28.52 27.60 26.30
CA ILE A 189 29.75 27.76 25.52
C ILE A 189 29.58 28.74 24.35
N GLY A 190 28.45 28.69 23.64
CA GLY A 190 28.17 29.53 22.47
C GLY A 190 27.72 30.94 22.84
N ASP A 191 27.68 31.84 21.85
CA ASP A 191 27.15 33.20 22.04
C ASP A 191 25.64 33.14 22.33
N PHE A 192 25.15 33.92 23.31
CA PHE A 192 23.73 33.99 23.70
C PHE A 192 23.11 32.63 24.08
N THR A 193 23.89 31.75 24.70
CA THR A 193 23.42 30.41 25.12
C THR A 193 22.85 30.41 26.53
N HIS A 194 21.98 29.44 26.81
CA HIS A 194 21.47 29.17 28.17
C HIS A 194 21.61 27.67 28.46
N ALA A 195 22.22 27.32 29.60
CA ALA A 195 22.27 25.95 30.11
C ALA A 195 21.79 25.91 31.55
N GLU A 196 20.80 25.07 31.85
CA GLU A 196 20.24 24.90 33.19
C GLU A 196 20.08 23.42 33.56
N GLY A 197 19.91 23.11 34.84
CA GLY A 197 19.77 21.73 35.33
C GLY A 197 21.07 21.09 35.83
N ALA A 198 21.34 19.84 35.44
CA ALA A 198 22.51 19.08 35.90
C ALA A 198 23.26 18.43 34.73
N GLU A 199 24.58 18.62 34.66
CA GLU A 199 25.45 18.08 33.59
C GLU A 199 25.06 18.52 32.16
N THR A 200 24.45 19.70 32.01
CA THR A 200 23.95 20.20 30.71
C THR A 200 24.98 21.06 29.97
N GLN A 201 24.95 21.05 28.63
CA GLN A 201 25.88 21.82 27.78
C GLN A 201 25.15 22.49 26.61
N ALA A 202 25.13 23.83 26.58
CA ALA A 202 24.68 24.62 25.44
C ALA A 202 25.90 25.13 24.64
N ILE A 203 26.15 24.53 23.47
CA ILE A 203 27.39 24.73 22.70
C ILE A 203 27.17 25.63 21.47
N GLY A 204 26.08 25.43 20.74
CA GLY A 204 25.80 26.22 19.53
C GLY A 204 25.32 27.63 19.87
N ASN A 205 25.60 28.62 19.02
CA ASN A 205 25.13 29.99 19.25
C ASN A 205 23.60 30.01 19.37
N THR A 206 23.07 30.78 20.32
CA THR A 206 21.62 30.88 20.64
C THR A 206 20.96 29.56 21.05
N SER A 207 21.74 28.53 21.42
CA SER A 207 21.19 27.25 21.87
C SER A 207 20.76 27.27 23.35
N HIS A 208 19.82 26.38 23.67
CA HIS A 208 19.30 26.19 25.03
C HIS A 208 19.34 24.70 25.40
N ALA A 209 19.91 24.39 26.57
CA ALA A 209 19.99 23.03 27.11
C ALA A 209 19.51 22.98 28.57
N GLU A 210 18.46 22.22 28.85
CA GLU A 210 17.88 22.06 30.19
C GLU A 210 17.73 20.59 30.59
N GLY A 211 17.56 20.29 31.88
CA GLY A 211 17.34 18.93 32.38
C GLY A 211 18.59 18.22 32.94
N LEU A 212 18.78 16.93 32.61
CA LEU A 212 19.87 16.08 33.13
C LEU A 212 20.71 15.47 32.00
N SER A 213 22.01 15.78 31.96
CA SER A 213 22.97 15.26 30.97
C SER A 213 22.54 15.55 29.52
N THR A 214 22.08 16.78 29.25
CA THR A 214 21.60 17.22 27.92
C THR A 214 22.66 18.03 27.17
N ILE A 215 22.68 17.95 25.84
CA ILE A 215 23.71 18.62 25.02
C ILE A 215 23.06 19.25 23.77
N ALA A 216 23.15 20.58 23.66
CA ALA A 216 22.70 21.35 22.50
C ALA A 216 23.88 21.86 21.65
N ARG A 217 24.25 21.15 20.57
CA ARG A 217 25.44 21.49 19.75
C ARG A 217 25.18 22.43 18.58
N GLY A 218 23.97 22.37 18.01
CA GLY A 218 23.61 23.15 16.84
C GLY A 218 23.30 24.61 17.17
N GLU A 219 23.49 25.49 16.20
CA GLU A 219 22.98 26.87 16.28
C GLU A 219 21.45 26.85 16.46
N ALA A 220 20.94 27.65 17.40
CA ALA A 220 19.52 27.74 17.75
C ALA A 220 18.86 26.39 18.05
N ALA A 221 19.62 25.43 18.57
CA ALA A 221 19.10 24.12 18.98
C ALA A 221 18.52 24.17 20.41
N HIS A 222 17.48 23.36 20.65
CA HIS A 222 16.85 23.21 21.95
C HIS A 222 16.93 21.75 22.44
N THR A 223 17.38 21.53 23.67
CA THR A 223 17.52 20.17 24.20
C THR A 223 17.06 20.12 25.66
N GLU A 224 16.04 19.31 25.95
CA GLU A 224 15.48 19.17 27.30
C GLU A 224 15.30 17.70 27.70
N GLY A 225 14.98 17.44 28.97
CA GLY A 225 14.75 16.09 29.49
C GLY A 225 15.98 15.41 30.09
N ARG A 226 16.22 14.13 29.79
CA ARG A 226 17.31 13.33 30.36
C ARG A 226 18.09 12.54 29.31
N GLU A 227 19.41 12.69 29.31
CA GLU A 227 20.32 12.01 28.38
C GLU A 227 19.98 12.31 26.89
N THR A 228 19.52 13.53 26.60
CA THR A 228 19.08 13.97 25.27
C THR A 228 20.16 14.78 24.55
N THR A 229 20.17 14.79 23.22
CA THR A 229 21.21 15.48 22.44
C THR A 229 20.70 16.02 21.11
N THR A 230 21.01 17.28 20.82
CA THR A 230 20.87 17.86 19.48
C THR A 230 22.24 18.16 18.87
N VAL A 231 22.39 17.87 17.57
CA VAL A 231 23.70 17.95 16.88
C VAL A 231 23.75 19.03 15.80
N ARG A 232 22.65 19.28 15.10
CA ARG A 232 22.57 20.19 13.94
C ARG A 232 21.74 21.42 14.27
N ASN A 233 21.80 22.43 13.41
CA ASN A 233 21.10 23.70 13.62
C ASN A 233 19.58 23.51 13.67
N TYR A 234 18.91 24.33 14.48
CA TYR A 234 17.46 24.37 14.65
C TYR A 234 16.82 23.06 15.13
N CYS A 235 17.61 22.12 15.65
CA CYS A 235 17.08 20.85 16.15
C CYS A 235 16.40 21.02 17.51
N HIS A 236 15.41 20.18 17.78
CA HIS A 236 14.78 20.05 19.08
C HIS A 236 14.84 18.58 19.53
N ALA A 237 15.26 18.33 20.77
CA ALA A 237 15.11 17.00 21.38
C ALA A 237 14.63 17.07 22.84
N GLU A 238 13.59 16.32 23.17
CA GLU A 238 13.02 16.23 24.52
C GLU A 238 12.77 14.77 24.95
N GLY A 239 12.53 14.52 26.25
CA GLY A 239 12.23 13.19 26.79
C GLY A 239 13.41 12.44 27.42
N TYR A 240 13.53 11.13 27.18
CA TYR A 240 14.60 10.27 27.73
C TYR A 240 15.39 9.56 26.64
N LYS A 241 16.71 9.78 26.59
CA LYS A 241 17.62 9.18 25.59
C LYS A 241 17.23 9.47 24.14
N THR A 242 16.79 10.70 23.86
CA THR A 242 16.39 11.13 22.52
C THR A 242 17.53 11.84 21.80
N ARG A 243 17.53 11.78 20.46
CA ARG A 243 18.55 12.44 19.64
C ARG A 243 17.96 13.05 18.38
N ALA A 244 18.21 14.33 18.16
CA ALA A 244 17.88 15.02 16.91
C ALA A 244 19.12 15.57 16.19
N GLY A 245 19.17 15.42 14.87
CA GLY A 245 20.30 15.83 14.03
C GLY A 245 20.99 14.64 13.34
N SER A 246 22.17 14.80 12.74
CA SER A 246 22.72 13.74 11.87
C SER A 246 23.24 12.49 12.62
N ILE A 247 23.12 11.31 11.99
CA ILE A 247 23.81 10.06 12.41
C ILE A 247 25.30 10.13 12.05
N PHE A 248 25.61 10.66 10.86
CA PHE A 248 26.94 10.77 10.29
C PHE A 248 27.38 12.23 10.23
N GLU A 249 28.67 12.51 10.42
CA GLU A 249 29.23 13.83 10.13
C GLU A 249 29.23 14.04 8.61
N GLY A 250 28.53 15.06 8.10
CA GLY A 250 28.68 15.47 6.70
C GLY A 250 27.44 15.94 5.94
N ASP A 251 26.22 15.45 6.21
CA ASP A 251 24.99 15.96 5.57
C ASP A 251 23.74 15.42 6.28
N GLY A 252 22.65 16.19 6.30
CA GLY A 252 21.35 15.82 6.88
C GLY A 252 21.12 16.21 8.35
N GLY A 253 19.87 16.15 8.80
CA GLY A 253 19.44 16.37 10.18
C GLY A 253 19.17 17.84 10.55
N LEU A 254 19.13 18.77 9.60
CA LEU A 254 18.76 20.17 9.88
C LEU A 254 17.30 20.24 10.36
N ALA A 255 17.02 21.00 11.42
CA ALA A 255 15.65 21.17 11.94
C ALA A 255 14.92 19.84 12.28
N ALA A 256 15.66 18.81 12.71
CA ALA A 256 15.06 17.56 13.17
C ALA A 256 14.43 17.72 14.56
N HIS A 257 13.34 16.98 14.81
CA HIS A 257 12.63 16.98 16.08
C HIS A 257 12.51 15.55 16.63
N ALA A 258 12.94 15.30 17.86
CA ALA A 258 12.79 13.99 18.51
C ALA A 258 12.23 14.12 19.93
N GLU A 259 11.13 13.44 20.21
CA GLU A 259 10.49 13.42 21.53
C GLU A 259 10.18 11.99 22.00
N GLY A 260 9.94 11.79 23.30
CA GLY A 260 9.59 10.48 23.89
C GLY A 260 10.75 9.72 24.52
N GLN A 261 10.85 8.41 24.26
CA GLN A 261 11.82 7.50 24.91
C GLN A 261 12.68 6.76 23.89
N GLU A 262 14.00 6.92 23.92
CA GLU A 262 14.94 6.24 23.01
C GLU A 262 14.63 6.51 21.52
N THR A 263 14.18 7.72 21.20
CA THR A 263 13.80 8.14 19.82
C THR A 263 14.93 8.85 19.10
N GLY A 264 14.91 8.82 17.76
CA GLY A 264 15.94 9.42 16.94
C GLY A 264 15.43 10.04 15.64
N ALA A 265 15.62 11.35 15.45
CA ALA A 265 15.29 12.06 14.23
C ALA A 265 16.56 12.55 13.53
N PHE A 266 16.81 12.03 12.33
CA PHE A 266 18.11 12.14 11.67
C PHE A 266 18.12 12.71 10.26
N GLY A 267 16.96 12.77 9.61
CA GLY A 267 16.80 13.46 8.33
C GLY A 267 16.54 14.96 8.51
N ASP A 268 16.78 15.75 7.47
CA ASP A 268 16.37 17.16 7.46
C ASP A 268 14.86 17.27 7.67
N ALA A 269 14.42 18.11 8.60
CA ALA A 269 13.03 18.29 8.99
C ALA A 269 12.30 16.96 9.27
N SER A 270 13.01 15.97 9.81
CA SER A 270 12.42 14.71 10.25
C SER A 270 11.84 14.84 11.66
N HIS A 271 10.82 14.03 11.95
CA HIS A 271 10.16 13.99 13.26
C HIS A 271 10.08 12.55 13.77
N ALA A 272 10.47 12.32 15.03
CA ALA A 272 10.34 11.02 15.68
C ALA A 272 9.74 11.15 17.08
N GLU A 273 8.64 10.47 17.35
CA GLU A 273 7.94 10.46 18.64
C GLU A 273 7.63 9.03 19.12
N GLY A 274 7.25 8.86 20.39
CA GLY A 274 6.92 7.56 20.98
C GLY A 274 8.10 6.86 21.68
N ARG A 275 8.29 5.56 21.43
CA ARG A 275 9.34 4.75 22.09
C ARG A 275 10.15 3.91 21.11
N GLU A 276 11.47 4.02 21.17
CA GLU A 276 12.41 3.29 20.31
C GLU A 276 12.20 3.55 18.79
N THR A 277 11.64 4.72 18.43
CA THR A 277 11.33 5.10 17.05
C THR A 277 12.50 5.81 16.36
N MET A 278 12.59 5.69 15.03
CA MET A 278 13.62 6.39 14.25
C MET A 278 13.09 6.97 12.93
N ALA A 279 13.27 8.26 12.72
CA ALA A 279 13.02 8.95 11.45
C ALA A 279 14.34 9.34 10.80
N ILE A 280 14.70 8.70 9.67
CA ILE A 280 16.02 8.78 9.04
C ILE A 280 15.97 9.54 7.72
N GLY A 281 14.87 9.41 6.98
CA GLY A 281 14.69 10.12 5.71
C GLY A 281 14.44 11.62 5.92
N ARG A 282 14.81 12.46 4.94
CA ARG A 282 14.41 13.88 4.99
C ARG A 282 12.89 14.01 4.90
N TYR A 283 12.30 14.88 5.72
CA TYR A 283 10.86 15.05 5.90
C TYR A 283 10.13 13.76 6.29
N SER A 284 10.82 12.80 6.93
CA SER A 284 10.20 11.57 7.39
C SER A 284 9.58 11.73 8.78
N HIS A 285 8.54 10.95 9.05
CA HIS A 285 7.87 10.87 10.34
C HIS A 285 7.89 9.43 10.88
N ALA A 286 8.19 9.23 12.16
CA ALA A 286 8.10 7.93 12.82
C ALA A 286 7.48 8.05 14.22
N GLU A 287 6.40 7.32 14.47
CA GLU A 287 5.67 7.36 15.75
C GLU A 287 5.26 5.95 16.25
N GLY A 288 4.91 5.84 17.53
CA GLY A 288 4.50 4.57 18.16
C GLY A 288 5.63 3.82 18.89
N TYR A 289 5.76 2.50 18.66
CA TYR A 289 6.75 1.64 19.32
C TYR A 289 7.64 0.92 18.29
N LYS A 290 8.96 1.17 18.33
CA LYS A 290 9.95 0.53 17.42
C LYS A 290 9.74 0.80 15.92
N SER A 291 8.96 1.81 15.56
CA SER A 291 8.69 2.22 14.17
C SER A 291 9.90 2.91 13.54
N ARG A 292 10.14 2.69 12.26
CA ARG A 292 11.33 3.21 11.55
C ARG A 292 11.00 3.72 10.16
N SER A 293 11.24 5.01 9.95
CA SER A 293 10.97 5.69 8.68
C SER A 293 12.26 6.06 7.95
N HIS A 294 12.61 5.36 6.86
CA HIS A 294 13.90 5.55 6.16
C HIS A 294 13.83 6.42 4.90
N GLY A 295 12.67 6.49 4.27
CA GLY A 295 12.50 7.12 2.96
C GLY A 295 12.23 8.63 3.04
N PHE A 296 12.49 9.32 1.93
CA PHE A 296 12.12 10.72 1.76
C PHE A 296 10.58 10.87 1.84
N TYR A 297 10.06 11.81 2.65
CA TYR A 297 8.61 11.98 2.89
C TYR A 297 7.88 10.71 3.36
N SER A 298 8.57 9.74 3.98
CA SER A 298 7.92 8.51 4.43
C SER A 298 7.40 8.62 5.87
N HIS A 299 6.37 7.85 6.20
CA HIS A 299 5.71 7.85 7.50
C HIS A 299 5.56 6.41 8.02
N ALA A 300 6.05 6.13 9.23
CA ALA A 300 5.89 4.85 9.90
C ALA A 300 5.21 5.05 11.26
N GLU A 301 4.04 4.48 11.48
CA GLU A 301 3.28 4.58 12.73
C GLU A 301 2.85 3.20 13.25
N GLY A 302 2.52 3.08 14.54
CA GLY A 302 2.10 1.80 15.16
C GLY A 302 3.22 1.03 15.88
N GLU A 303 3.29 -0.29 15.72
CA GLU A 303 4.21 -1.17 16.42
C GLU A 303 5.14 -1.89 15.43
N THR A 304 6.46 -1.71 15.55
CA THR A 304 7.48 -2.38 14.72
C THR A 304 7.29 -2.18 13.22
N THR A 305 6.76 -1.02 12.81
CA THR A 305 6.50 -0.69 11.40
C THR A 305 7.74 -0.11 10.71
N ILE A 306 7.90 -0.39 9.42
CA ILE A 306 9.10 0.03 8.67
C ILE A 306 8.70 0.57 7.30
N THR A 307 9.18 1.77 6.96
CA THR A 307 9.13 2.28 5.58
C THR A 307 10.51 2.37 4.95
N ARG A 308 10.61 2.00 3.67
CA ARG A 308 11.82 2.05 2.84
C ARG A 308 11.47 2.43 1.40
N GLY A 309 11.30 3.72 1.16
CA GLY A 309 11.05 4.28 -0.17
C GLY A 309 10.50 5.69 -0.08
N GLU A 310 10.61 6.46 -1.16
CA GLU A 310 10.04 7.80 -1.23
C GLU A 310 8.51 7.73 -1.05
N SER A 311 7.95 8.54 -0.14
CA SER A 311 6.52 8.65 0.13
C SER A 311 5.83 7.33 0.54
N CYS A 312 6.57 6.40 1.13
CA CYS A 312 5.99 5.20 1.74
C CYS A 312 5.17 5.54 3.00
N HIS A 313 4.10 4.78 3.24
CA HIS A 313 3.37 4.79 4.50
C HIS A 313 3.27 3.36 5.06
N ALA A 314 3.53 3.16 6.34
CA ALA A 314 3.29 1.90 7.03
C ALA A 314 2.66 2.13 8.40
N GLU A 315 1.51 1.51 8.66
CA GLU A 315 0.76 1.58 9.92
C GLU A 315 0.39 0.19 10.45
N GLY A 316 -0.06 0.09 11.70
CA GLY A 316 -0.48 -1.17 12.33
C GLY A 316 0.64 -1.88 13.12
N SER A 317 0.73 -3.22 13.05
CA SER A 317 1.71 -4.02 13.83
C SER A 317 2.52 -4.95 12.93
N ASN A 318 3.86 -4.83 13.00
CA ASN A 318 4.82 -5.62 12.23
C ASN A 318 4.61 -5.47 10.70
N THR A 319 4.32 -4.25 10.24
CA THR A 319 4.07 -3.95 8.82
C THR A 319 5.32 -3.35 8.16
N THR A 320 5.47 -3.53 6.85
CA THR A 320 6.60 -2.98 6.10
C THR A 320 6.14 -2.51 4.73
N ALA A 321 6.43 -1.25 4.39
CA ALA A 321 6.22 -0.69 3.06
C ALA A 321 7.57 -0.38 2.39
N VAL A 322 7.78 -0.94 1.20
CA VAL A 322 9.00 -0.79 0.40
C VAL A 322 8.65 -0.44 -1.04
N GLY A 323 9.37 0.53 -1.59
CA GLY A 323 9.15 1.03 -2.96
C GLY A 323 8.34 2.32 -2.97
N LYS A 324 8.58 3.18 -3.96
CA LYS A 324 7.99 4.52 -4.02
C LYS A 324 6.46 4.48 -3.89
N ALA A 325 5.91 5.29 -2.99
CA ALA A 325 4.47 5.41 -2.74
C ALA A 325 3.76 4.10 -2.34
N SER A 326 4.48 3.12 -1.78
CA SER A 326 3.87 1.90 -1.24
C SER A 326 3.15 2.17 0.09
N HIS A 327 2.10 1.41 0.36
CA HIS A 327 1.31 1.48 1.60
C HIS A 327 1.15 0.10 2.22
N ALA A 328 1.42 -0.04 3.51
CA ALA A 328 1.18 -1.29 4.25
C ALA A 328 0.46 -1.02 5.58
N GLU A 329 -0.69 -1.64 5.79
CA GLU A 329 -1.49 -1.49 7.01
C GLU A 329 -1.93 -2.86 7.58
N GLY A 330 -2.43 -2.87 8.82
CA GLY A 330 -2.90 -4.09 9.49
C GLY A 330 -1.84 -4.82 10.33
N MET A 331 -1.71 -6.14 10.18
CA MET A 331 -0.82 -6.96 11.00
C MET A 331 0.03 -7.91 10.16
N SER A 332 1.35 -7.83 10.32
CA SER A 332 2.32 -8.66 9.58
C SER A 332 2.21 -8.54 8.04
N THR A 333 1.89 -7.35 7.54
CA THR A 333 1.74 -7.06 6.11
C THR A 333 3.03 -6.55 5.48
N LEU A 334 3.20 -6.80 4.19
CA LEU A 334 4.36 -6.36 3.42
C LEU A 334 3.92 -5.81 2.06
N ALA A 335 4.06 -4.51 1.85
CA ALA A 335 3.92 -3.91 0.52
C ALA A 335 5.30 -3.75 -0.13
N GLY A 336 5.52 -4.42 -1.26
CA GLY A 336 6.77 -4.39 -2.03
C GLY A 336 7.79 -5.50 -1.69
N ILE A 337 9.01 -5.37 -2.22
CA ILE A 337 10.06 -6.39 -2.07
C ILE A 337 11.21 -5.87 -1.20
N VAL A 338 11.54 -6.61 -0.14
CA VAL A 338 12.73 -6.37 0.69
C VAL A 338 13.95 -7.05 0.06
N ALA A 339 14.42 -6.58 -1.10
CA ALA A 339 15.63 -7.10 -1.75
C ALA A 339 16.49 -5.97 -2.32
N ALA A 340 17.79 -5.99 -2.03
CA ALA A 340 18.75 -5.04 -2.57
C ALA A 340 18.77 -5.11 -4.11
N GLY A 341 18.64 -3.97 -4.79
CA GLY A 341 18.64 -3.87 -6.26
C GLY A 341 17.26 -3.91 -6.92
N TYR A 342 16.17 -4.03 -6.15
CA TYR A 342 14.79 -4.03 -6.64
C TYR A 342 14.04 -2.72 -6.30
N GLU A 343 14.71 -1.57 -6.32
CA GLU A 343 14.14 -0.26 -5.92
C GLU A 343 12.91 0.16 -6.74
N ASN A 344 12.64 -0.50 -7.87
CA ASN A 344 11.49 -0.26 -8.75
C ASN A 344 10.37 -1.32 -8.64
N THR A 345 10.48 -2.33 -7.78
CA THR A 345 9.37 -3.26 -7.53
C THR A 345 8.50 -2.76 -6.39
N GLY A 346 7.21 -3.07 -6.43
CA GLY A 346 6.26 -2.61 -5.42
C GLY A 346 5.96 -1.10 -5.44
N ILE A 347 6.33 -0.36 -6.48
CA ILE A 347 5.94 1.05 -6.61
C ILE A 347 4.40 1.12 -6.60
N ALA A 348 3.85 2.00 -5.77
CA ALA A 348 2.41 2.17 -5.56
C ALA A 348 1.67 0.88 -5.13
N SER A 349 2.38 -0.10 -4.58
CA SER A 349 1.76 -1.33 -4.07
C SER A 349 1.06 -1.09 -2.72
N HIS A 350 -0.02 -1.82 -2.48
CA HIS A 350 -0.82 -1.69 -1.26
C HIS A 350 -1.09 -3.06 -0.64
N ALA A 351 -0.79 -3.24 0.65
CA ALA A 351 -1.08 -4.48 1.37
C ALA A 351 -1.79 -4.18 2.70
N GLU A 352 -2.99 -4.72 2.89
CA GLU A 352 -3.80 -4.53 4.10
C GLU A 352 -4.33 -5.86 4.68
N GLY A 353 -4.68 -5.86 5.97
CA GLY A 353 -5.23 -7.02 6.67
C GLY A 353 -4.21 -7.83 7.51
N PHE A 354 -4.24 -9.16 7.43
CA PHE A 354 -3.38 -10.06 8.24
C PHE A 354 -2.50 -10.94 7.36
N ARG A 355 -1.18 -10.78 7.44
CA ARG A 355 -0.19 -11.54 6.63
C ARG A 355 -0.35 -11.39 5.12
N SER A 356 -0.91 -10.28 4.67
CA SER A 356 -1.06 -9.95 3.24
C SER A 356 0.25 -9.40 2.67
N ARG A 357 0.50 -9.65 1.38
CA ARG A 357 1.74 -9.23 0.72
C ARG A 357 1.53 -8.83 -0.74
N THR A 358 2.23 -7.78 -1.16
CA THR A 358 2.32 -7.37 -2.56
C THR A 358 3.76 -7.23 -3.04
N GLU A 359 4.00 -7.45 -4.34
CA GLU A 359 5.33 -7.31 -4.97
C GLU A 359 5.32 -6.51 -6.29
N GLY A 360 4.24 -6.62 -7.07
CA GLY A 360 4.11 -5.97 -8.37
C GLY A 360 3.90 -4.46 -8.31
N PHE A 361 4.15 -3.79 -9.43
CA PHE A 361 3.78 -2.39 -9.63
C PHE A 361 2.27 -2.21 -9.48
N ALA A 362 1.83 -1.29 -8.61
CA ALA A 362 0.41 -1.02 -8.34
C ALA A 362 -0.42 -2.28 -8.00
N ALA A 363 0.20 -3.30 -7.39
CA ALA A 363 -0.49 -4.49 -6.93
C ALA A 363 -1.20 -4.23 -5.59
N HIS A 364 -2.34 -4.88 -5.38
CA HIS A 364 -3.16 -4.73 -4.18
C HIS A 364 -3.47 -6.09 -3.55
N ALA A 365 -3.25 -6.24 -2.25
CA ALA A 365 -3.64 -7.43 -1.50
C ALA A 365 -4.34 -7.04 -0.19
N GLU A 366 -5.57 -7.52 -0.02
CA GLU A 366 -6.40 -7.26 1.17
C GLU A 366 -6.95 -8.56 1.78
N GLY A 367 -7.25 -8.55 3.08
CA GLY A 367 -7.80 -9.73 3.78
C GLY A 367 -6.79 -10.54 4.61
N ARG A 368 -6.79 -11.87 4.50
CA ARG A 368 -5.99 -12.77 5.34
C ARG A 368 -5.11 -13.70 4.50
N GLU A 369 -3.80 -13.63 4.69
CA GLU A 369 -2.83 -14.46 3.96
C GLU A 369 -3.04 -14.35 2.43
N THR A 370 -3.26 -13.13 1.92
CA THR A 370 -3.43 -12.85 0.49
C THR A 370 -2.14 -12.34 -0.15
N TYR A 371 -1.94 -12.67 -1.43
CA TYR A 371 -0.68 -12.40 -2.12
C TYR A 371 -0.89 -11.85 -3.54
N ALA A 372 -0.41 -10.64 -3.81
CA ALA A 372 -0.45 -10.05 -5.15
C ALA A 372 0.95 -9.82 -5.74
N TYR A 373 1.41 -10.77 -6.55
CA TYR A 373 2.78 -10.77 -7.10
C TYR A 373 2.90 -10.04 -8.44
N GLY A 374 1.84 -10.05 -9.25
CA GLY A 374 1.87 -9.46 -10.60
C GLY A 374 1.61 -7.95 -10.61
N ASP A 375 2.11 -7.26 -11.63
CA ASP A 375 1.80 -5.84 -11.83
C ASP A 375 0.29 -5.64 -12.03
N PHE A 376 -0.29 -4.61 -11.40
CA PHE A 376 -1.73 -4.30 -11.44
C PHE A 376 -2.65 -5.44 -10.96
N SER A 377 -2.11 -6.41 -10.23
CA SER A 377 -2.88 -7.56 -9.77
C SER A 377 -3.61 -7.27 -8.45
N HIS A 378 -4.75 -7.90 -8.23
CA HIS A 378 -5.57 -7.75 -7.04
C HIS A 378 -5.84 -9.12 -6.38
N ALA A 379 -5.58 -9.26 -5.09
CA ALA A 379 -5.91 -10.46 -4.33
C ALA A 379 -6.67 -10.12 -3.05
N GLU A 380 -7.89 -10.62 -2.90
CA GLU A 380 -8.75 -10.37 -1.73
C GLU A 380 -9.31 -11.66 -1.10
N GLY A 381 -9.76 -11.57 0.15
CA GLY A 381 -10.34 -12.70 0.89
C GLY A 381 -9.35 -13.44 1.81
N SER A 382 -9.27 -14.77 1.70
CA SER A 382 -8.46 -15.61 2.62
C SER A 382 -7.64 -16.67 1.87
N GLY A 383 -6.32 -16.51 1.82
CA GLY A 383 -5.43 -17.45 1.14
C GLY A 383 -5.41 -17.31 -0.39
N SER A 384 -5.94 -16.21 -0.92
CA SER A 384 -6.00 -15.94 -2.36
C SER A 384 -4.67 -15.42 -2.90
N ALA A 385 -4.31 -15.77 -4.14
CA ALA A 385 -3.05 -15.35 -4.74
C ALA A 385 -3.14 -15.04 -6.24
N THR A 386 -2.49 -13.96 -6.65
CA THR A 386 -2.29 -13.58 -8.05
C THR A 386 -0.80 -13.59 -8.42
N TYR A 387 -0.47 -14.16 -9.58
CA TYR A 387 0.93 -14.28 -10.03
C TYR A 387 1.22 -13.54 -11.35
N GLY A 388 0.21 -13.44 -12.22
CA GLY A 388 0.34 -12.77 -13.51
C GLY A 388 -0.04 -11.29 -13.42
N PRO A 389 0.35 -10.48 -14.41
CA PRO A 389 -0.10 -9.09 -14.48
C PRO A 389 -1.61 -8.98 -14.74
N ALA A 390 -2.23 -7.96 -14.15
CA ALA A 390 -3.67 -7.67 -14.24
C ALA A 390 -4.57 -8.87 -13.90
N CYS A 391 -4.11 -9.74 -12.99
CA CYS A 391 -4.91 -10.84 -12.44
C CYS A 391 -5.82 -10.36 -11.31
N HIS A 392 -6.93 -11.07 -11.10
CA HIS A 392 -7.78 -10.91 -9.94
C HIS A 392 -8.04 -12.27 -9.28
N ALA A 393 -7.89 -12.37 -7.95
CA ALA A 393 -8.27 -13.54 -7.17
C ALA A 393 -9.05 -13.12 -5.92
N GLU A 394 -10.28 -13.58 -5.77
CA GLU A 394 -11.14 -13.28 -4.62
C GLU A 394 -11.71 -14.56 -3.98
N GLY A 395 -12.10 -14.49 -2.70
CA GLY A 395 -12.70 -15.62 -1.97
C GLY A 395 -11.74 -16.36 -1.03
N VAL A 396 -11.74 -17.71 -1.06
CA VAL A 396 -10.94 -18.55 -0.16
C VAL A 396 -10.07 -19.51 -0.96
N ALA A 397 -8.75 -19.42 -0.77
CA ALA A 397 -7.75 -20.27 -1.42
C ALA A 397 -7.81 -20.24 -2.97
N THR A 398 -8.09 -19.08 -3.57
CA THR A 398 -8.16 -18.92 -5.03
C THR A 398 -6.81 -18.55 -5.65
N GLU A 399 -6.56 -18.99 -6.88
CA GLU A 399 -5.31 -18.70 -7.60
C GLU A 399 -5.55 -18.21 -9.03
N ALA A 400 -5.00 -17.05 -9.39
CA ALA A 400 -4.97 -16.52 -10.76
C ALA A 400 -3.51 -16.32 -11.23
N ARG A 401 -3.06 -17.03 -12.27
CA ARG A 401 -1.62 -17.20 -12.53
C ARG A 401 -1.04 -16.51 -13.77
N ASP A 402 -1.86 -16.18 -14.77
CA ASP A 402 -1.39 -15.68 -16.09
C ASP A 402 -2.10 -14.37 -16.45
N TYR A 403 -1.66 -13.68 -17.50
CA TYR A 403 -2.22 -12.38 -17.90
C TYR A 403 -3.76 -12.39 -17.99
N PHE A 404 -4.38 -11.42 -17.31
CA PHE A 404 -5.84 -11.20 -17.28
C PHE A 404 -6.66 -12.39 -16.76
N THR A 405 -6.07 -13.23 -15.90
CA THR A 405 -6.81 -14.33 -15.27
C THR A 405 -7.66 -13.87 -14.09
N HIS A 406 -8.84 -14.46 -13.95
CA HIS A 406 -9.75 -14.22 -12.82
C HIS A 406 -10.10 -15.54 -12.12
N ALA A 407 -10.06 -15.56 -10.78
CA ALA A 407 -10.53 -16.70 -9.98
C ALA A 407 -11.32 -16.23 -8.76
N GLU A 408 -12.55 -16.71 -8.59
CA GLU A 408 -13.42 -16.36 -7.46
C GLU A 408 -14.06 -17.60 -6.80
N GLY A 409 -14.44 -17.49 -5.52
CA GLY A 409 -15.10 -18.57 -4.77
C GLY A 409 -14.18 -19.35 -3.81
N TYR A 410 -14.31 -20.69 -3.76
CA TYR A 410 -13.55 -21.55 -2.84
C TYR A 410 -12.67 -22.54 -3.60
N ASN A 411 -11.35 -22.43 -3.42
CA ASN A 411 -10.35 -23.32 -4.02
C ASN A 411 -10.42 -23.35 -5.57
N CYS A 412 -10.77 -22.22 -6.18
CA CYS A 412 -10.83 -22.04 -7.63
C CYS A 412 -9.47 -21.64 -8.21
N LYS A 413 -9.19 -22.07 -9.44
CA LYS A 413 -7.91 -21.82 -10.09
C LYS A 413 -8.04 -21.48 -11.56
N SER A 414 -7.48 -20.33 -11.93
CA SER A 414 -7.34 -19.84 -13.30
C SER A 414 -5.86 -19.73 -13.68
N SER A 415 -5.43 -20.38 -14.76
CA SER A 415 -3.99 -20.65 -15.00
C SER A 415 -3.45 -20.31 -16.39
N TYR A 416 -4.26 -19.73 -17.28
CA TYR A 416 -3.80 -19.38 -18.63
C TYR A 416 -4.44 -18.10 -19.14
N PHE A 417 -3.83 -17.45 -20.13
CA PHE A 417 -4.29 -16.17 -20.69
C PHE A 417 -5.83 -16.02 -20.75
N ALA A 418 -6.35 -15.00 -20.07
CA ALA A 418 -7.77 -14.62 -20.02
C ALA A 418 -8.76 -15.71 -19.57
N SER A 419 -8.30 -16.73 -18.82
CA SER A 419 -9.20 -17.74 -18.24
C SER A 419 -9.91 -17.26 -16.97
N HIS A 420 -11.11 -17.80 -16.72
CA HIS A 420 -11.96 -17.46 -15.58
C HIS A 420 -12.44 -18.72 -14.86
N ALA A 421 -12.31 -18.78 -13.53
CA ALA A 421 -12.81 -19.88 -12.71
C ALA A 421 -13.61 -19.37 -11.51
N GLU A 422 -14.86 -19.80 -11.35
CA GLU A 422 -15.74 -19.42 -10.24
C GLU A 422 -16.44 -20.61 -9.57
N GLY A 423 -16.87 -20.45 -8.31
CA GLY A 423 -17.62 -21.47 -7.56
C GLY A 423 -16.81 -22.25 -6.52
N PHE A 424 -16.79 -23.58 -6.58
CA PHE A 424 -16.13 -24.46 -5.61
C PHE A 424 -15.28 -25.52 -6.33
N ASN A 425 -13.97 -25.52 -6.09
CA ASN A 425 -13.00 -26.42 -6.75
C ASN A 425 -12.99 -26.34 -8.29
N SER A 426 -13.36 -25.20 -8.88
CA SER A 426 -13.39 -25.02 -10.34
C SER A 426 -11.98 -24.71 -10.89
N VAL A 427 -11.65 -25.28 -12.05
CA VAL A 427 -10.33 -25.10 -12.68
C VAL A 427 -10.46 -24.69 -14.14
N ALA A 428 -10.01 -23.49 -14.48
CA ALA A 428 -9.86 -23.02 -15.85
C ALA A 428 -8.37 -22.96 -16.22
N SER A 429 -7.96 -23.78 -17.20
CA SER A 429 -6.54 -23.91 -17.58
C SER A 429 -6.29 -23.84 -19.08
N GLY A 430 -7.31 -23.59 -19.89
CA GLY A 430 -7.17 -23.29 -21.32
C GLY A 430 -7.22 -21.79 -21.58
N MET A 431 -6.63 -21.34 -22.69
CA MET A 431 -6.78 -19.94 -23.15
C MET A 431 -8.25 -19.55 -23.28
N SER A 432 -8.64 -18.45 -22.65
CA SER A 432 -10.03 -17.96 -22.62
C SER A 432 -11.05 -19.02 -22.18
N ALA A 433 -10.63 -19.97 -21.33
CA ALA A 433 -11.53 -20.99 -20.78
C ALA A 433 -12.34 -20.44 -19.60
N HIS A 434 -13.57 -20.90 -19.44
CA HIS A 434 -14.44 -20.55 -18.32
C HIS A 434 -14.91 -21.81 -17.58
N ALA A 435 -14.73 -21.85 -16.26
CA ALA A 435 -15.19 -22.95 -15.41
C ALA A 435 -16.01 -22.40 -14.24
N GLU A 436 -17.28 -22.78 -14.14
CA GLU A 436 -18.19 -22.37 -13.06
C GLU A 436 -18.86 -23.58 -12.40
N GLY A 437 -19.34 -23.42 -11.15
CA GLY A 437 -20.07 -24.47 -10.41
C GLY A 437 -19.22 -25.23 -9.39
N GLN A 438 -19.39 -26.57 -9.30
CA GLN A 438 -18.72 -27.41 -8.31
C GLN A 438 -17.86 -28.50 -8.96
N ASP A 439 -16.57 -28.54 -8.65
CA ASP A 439 -15.61 -29.53 -9.16
C ASP A 439 -15.56 -29.57 -10.70
N THR A 440 -15.69 -28.42 -11.37
CA THR A 440 -15.69 -28.30 -12.84
C THR A 440 -14.29 -28.01 -13.39
N ARG A 441 -14.02 -28.44 -14.63
CA ARG A 441 -12.72 -28.23 -15.28
C ARG A 441 -12.87 -27.82 -16.74
N ALA A 442 -12.44 -26.62 -17.08
CA ALA A 442 -12.34 -26.12 -18.45
C ALA A 442 -10.86 -26.03 -18.85
N SER A 443 -10.35 -27.05 -19.55
CA SER A 443 -8.92 -27.12 -19.96
C SER A 443 -8.70 -26.99 -21.47
N GLY A 444 -9.76 -27.01 -22.28
CA GLY A 444 -9.66 -26.71 -23.70
C GLY A 444 -9.56 -25.20 -23.97
N HIS A 445 -8.96 -24.78 -25.08
CA HIS A 445 -8.97 -23.36 -25.44
C HIS A 445 -10.37 -22.93 -25.89
N ASN A 446 -10.84 -21.79 -25.39
CA ASN A 446 -12.21 -21.30 -25.54
C ASN A 446 -13.25 -22.34 -25.09
N SER A 447 -12.95 -23.08 -24.02
CA SER A 447 -13.86 -24.08 -23.47
C SER A 447 -14.73 -23.50 -22.35
N HIS A 448 -15.92 -24.07 -22.14
CA HIS A 448 -16.81 -23.72 -21.04
C HIS A 448 -17.24 -24.97 -20.27
N ALA A 449 -17.08 -25.00 -18.95
CA ALA A 449 -17.57 -26.07 -18.09
C ALA A 449 -18.44 -25.49 -16.96
N GLU A 450 -19.71 -25.89 -16.89
CA GLU A 450 -20.64 -25.45 -15.84
C GLU A 450 -21.34 -26.65 -15.17
N GLY A 451 -21.92 -26.44 -13.98
CA GLY A 451 -22.66 -27.46 -13.22
C GLY A 451 -21.81 -28.17 -12.16
N GLN A 452 -21.89 -29.50 -12.08
CA GLN A 452 -21.17 -30.30 -11.09
C GLN A 452 -20.37 -31.44 -11.74
N GLN A 453 -19.07 -31.51 -11.45
CA GLN A 453 -18.15 -32.55 -11.95
C GLN A 453 -18.13 -32.66 -13.48
N THR A 454 -18.19 -31.50 -14.16
CA THR A 454 -18.16 -31.40 -15.62
C THR A 454 -16.75 -31.10 -16.13
N ILE A 455 -16.42 -31.62 -17.31
CA ILE A 455 -15.10 -31.47 -17.92
C ILE A 455 -15.24 -30.98 -19.37
N ALA A 456 -14.76 -29.77 -19.64
CA ALA A 456 -14.63 -29.20 -20.97
C ALA A 456 -13.13 -29.11 -21.34
N ASP A 457 -12.59 -30.22 -21.84
CA ASP A 457 -11.18 -30.40 -22.18
C ASP A 457 -10.91 -30.36 -23.70
N GLY A 458 -11.96 -30.28 -24.52
CA GLY A 458 -11.85 -30.11 -25.97
C GLY A 458 -11.67 -28.65 -26.41
N TYR A 459 -10.98 -28.41 -27.53
CA TYR A 459 -10.87 -27.09 -28.14
C TYR A 459 -12.25 -26.56 -28.58
N ARG A 460 -12.64 -25.35 -28.14
CA ARG A 460 -13.98 -24.73 -28.37
C ARG A 460 -15.15 -25.59 -27.88
N SER A 461 -14.97 -26.31 -26.78
CA SER A 461 -15.97 -27.26 -26.26
C SER A 461 -16.82 -26.69 -25.12
N HIS A 462 -18.00 -27.27 -24.89
CA HIS A 462 -18.91 -26.87 -23.81
C HIS A 462 -19.48 -28.11 -23.10
N ALA A 463 -19.29 -28.20 -21.77
CA ALA A 463 -19.90 -29.23 -20.92
C ALA A 463 -20.77 -28.59 -19.84
N GLU A 464 -22.03 -29.01 -19.73
CA GLU A 464 -22.94 -28.61 -18.66
C GLU A 464 -23.59 -29.83 -17.98
N GLY A 465 -24.17 -29.62 -16.79
CA GLY A 465 -24.93 -30.64 -16.06
C GLY A 465 -24.15 -31.37 -14.96
N PHE A 466 -24.27 -32.70 -14.87
CA PHE A 466 -23.70 -33.51 -13.80
C PHE A 466 -22.86 -34.67 -14.33
N TYR A 467 -21.55 -34.72 -14.04
CA TYR A 467 -20.66 -35.78 -14.54
C TYR A 467 -20.60 -35.91 -16.07
N THR A 468 -20.65 -34.78 -16.79
CA THR A 468 -20.52 -34.75 -18.26
C THR A 468 -19.09 -34.40 -18.68
N SER A 469 -18.65 -34.90 -19.84
CA SER A 469 -17.31 -34.63 -20.37
C SER A 469 -17.34 -34.42 -21.88
N THR A 470 -16.60 -33.42 -22.37
CA THR A 470 -16.35 -33.24 -23.81
C THR A 470 -15.36 -34.25 -24.35
N ASN A 471 -14.69 -35.02 -23.48
CA ASN A 471 -13.82 -36.14 -23.85
C ASN A 471 -12.70 -35.75 -24.84
N SER A 472 -12.12 -34.57 -24.64
CA SER A 472 -11.14 -33.90 -25.50
C SER A 472 -11.60 -33.65 -26.95
N ILE A 473 -12.91 -33.73 -27.21
CA ILE A 473 -13.46 -33.59 -28.57
C ILE A 473 -13.68 -32.12 -28.91
N LYS A 474 -13.07 -31.71 -30.03
CA LYS A 474 -13.16 -30.36 -30.58
C LYS A 474 -14.61 -29.95 -30.88
N GLY A 475 -14.98 -28.74 -30.46
CA GLY A 475 -16.27 -28.12 -30.79
C GLY A 475 -17.49 -28.82 -30.18
N SER A 476 -17.29 -29.83 -29.34
CA SER A 476 -18.39 -30.63 -28.81
C SER A 476 -19.18 -29.87 -27.75
N HIS A 477 -20.49 -30.09 -27.74
CA HIS A 477 -21.38 -29.66 -26.67
C HIS A 477 -22.05 -30.89 -26.04
N ILE A 478 -22.08 -30.94 -24.71
CA ILE A 478 -22.74 -32.00 -23.95
C ILE A 478 -23.49 -31.45 -22.74
N MET A 479 -24.71 -31.96 -22.53
CA MET A 479 -25.54 -31.63 -21.37
C MET A 479 -26.17 -32.89 -20.76
N GLY A 480 -26.77 -32.75 -19.58
CA GLY A 480 -27.49 -33.83 -18.89
C GLY A 480 -26.68 -34.46 -17.76
N GLN A 481 -26.71 -35.79 -17.62
CA GLN A 481 -25.98 -36.47 -16.56
C GLN A 481 -25.21 -37.70 -17.04
N PHE A 482 -24.01 -37.89 -16.48
CA PHE A 482 -23.13 -39.04 -16.69
C PHE A 482 -22.96 -39.42 -18.17
N GLY A 483 -22.15 -38.66 -18.90
CA GLY A 483 -21.92 -38.94 -20.33
C GLY A 483 -20.67 -38.30 -20.87
N ASP A 484 -20.18 -38.86 -21.97
CA ASP A 484 -19.01 -38.38 -22.69
C ASP A 484 -19.42 -38.05 -24.14
N ALA A 485 -18.95 -36.92 -24.66
CA ALA A 485 -19.15 -36.56 -26.07
C ALA A 485 -18.43 -37.55 -26.99
N VAL A 486 -18.94 -37.71 -28.22
CA VAL A 486 -18.40 -38.67 -29.20
C VAL A 486 -18.21 -38.09 -30.61
N TYR A 487 -18.71 -36.88 -30.90
CA TYR A 487 -18.62 -36.23 -32.22
C TYR A 487 -18.05 -34.82 -32.14
N GLU A 488 -17.13 -34.49 -33.06
CA GLU A 488 -16.67 -33.12 -33.24
C GLU A 488 -17.79 -32.22 -33.72
N TYR A 489 -17.86 -31.00 -33.17
CA TYR A 489 -18.92 -30.02 -33.48
C TYR A 489 -20.35 -30.60 -33.35
N GLY A 490 -20.52 -31.62 -32.49
CA GLY A 490 -21.79 -32.29 -32.25
C GLY A 490 -22.44 -31.87 -30.94
N TRP A 491 -23.76 -32.02 -30.89
CA TRP A 491 -24.58 -31.80 -29.70
C TRP A 491 -24.98 -33.15 -29.08
N HIS A 492 -24.75 -33.32 -27.77
CA HIS A 492 -24.92 -34.59 -27.07
C HIS A 492 -25.80 -34.42 -25.83
N MET A 493 -26.84 -35.25 -25.70
CA MET A 493 -27.65 -35.35 -24.48
C MET A 493 -27.26 -36.61 -23.71
N ALA A 494 -26.65 -36.44 -22.55
CA ALA A 494 -26.28 -37.50 -21.62
C ALA A 494 -27.49 -37.92 -20.77
N GLY A 495 -27.64 -39.24 -20.57
CA GLY A 495 -28.74 -39.80 -19.79
C GLY A 495 -28.30 -40.90 -18.82
N GLY A 496 -27.00 -40.97 -18.52
CA GLY A 496 -26.44 -41.97 -17.63
C GLY A 496 -26.89 -41.82 -16.18
N TYR A 497 -26.37 -42.67 -15.31
CA TYR A 497 -26.71 -42.66 -13.88
C TYR A 497 -25.61 -43.31 -13.03
N SER A 498 -25.69 -43.11 -11.71
CA SER A 498 -24.85 -43.80 -10.73
C SER A 498 -25.69 -44.79 -9.91
N PHE A 499 -25.19 -46.01 -9.73
CA PHE A 499 -25.83 -47.04 -8.91
C PHE A 499 -24.76 -47.79 -8.09
N PHE A 500 -24.88 -47.75 -6.76
CA PHE A 500 -23.89 -48.29 -5.81
C PHE A 500 -22.43 -47.88 -6.11
N GLY A 501 -22.22 -46.62 -6.50
CA GLY A 501 -20.89 -46.07 -6.80
C GLY A 501 -20.34 -46.44 -8.18
N THR A 502 -21.02 -47.29 -8.94
CA THR A 502 -20.69 -47.53 -10.36
C THR A 502 -21.37 -46.48 -11.22
N ILE A 503 -20.60 -45.80 -12.07
CA ILE A 503 -21.11 -44.83 -13.03
C ILE A 503 -21.40 -45.51 -14.36
N TYR A 504 -22.63 -45.40 -14.83
CA TYR A 504 -23.08 -45.87 -16.14
C TYR A 504 -23.25 -44.69 -17.08
N ARG A 505 -22.26 -44.49 -17.97
CA ARG A 505 -22.27 -43.39 -18.93
C ARG A 505 -22.97 -43.78 -20.23
N PHE A 506 -23.86 -42.93 -20.73
CA PHE A 506 -24.39 -43.05 -22.08
C PHE A 506 -25.13 -41.81 -22.59
N LEU A 507 -25.30 -41.75 -23.91
CA LEU A 507 -26.06 -40.72 -24.62
C LEU A 507 -27.47 -41.19 -24.99
N THR A 508 -28.46 -40.31 -24.85
CA THR A 508 -29.85 -40.55 -25.28
C THR A 508 -30.20 -39.88 -26.60
N ALA A 509 -29.50 -38.81 -26.96
CA ALA A 509 -29.61 -38.13 -28.24
C ALA A 509 -28.28 -37.53 -28.70
N THR A 510 -28.05 -37.52 -30.01
CA THR A 510 -26.94 -36.82 -30.65
C THR A 510 -27.39 -36.11 -31.92
N ILE A 511 -26.78 -34.95 -32.19
CA ILE A 511 -26.89 -34.23 -33.46
C ILE A 511 -25.46 -33.95 -33.92
N GLN A 512 -25.08 -34.44 -35.10
CA GLN A 512 -23.75 -34.28 -35.67
C GLN A 512 -23.68 -33.04 -36.57
N ASN A 513 -22.47 -32.49 -36.77
CA ASN A 513 -22.24 -31.34 -37.65
C ASN A 513 -22.63 -31.58 -39.13
N ASN A 514 -22.70 -32.84 -39.56
CA ASN A 514 -23.19 -33.21 -40.90
C ASN A 514 -24.73 -33.26 -41.02
N GLY A 515 -25.46 -32.93 -39.94
CA GLY A 515 -26.93 -32.97 -39.88
C GLY A 515 -27.53 -34.31 -39.47
N ASN A 516 -26.72 -35.36 -39.27
CA ASN A 516 -27.23 -36.64 -38.78
C ASN A 516 -27.64 -36.53 -37.31
N ALA A 517 -28.88 -36.92 -37.01
CA ALA A 517 -29.39 -37.00 -35.65
C ALA A 517 -29.76 -38.43 -35.27
N THR A 518 -29.40 -38.83 -34.06
CA THR A 518 -29.76 -40.14 -33.48
C THR A 518 -30.48 -39.92 -32.16
N PHE A 519 -31.66 -40.51 -32.02
CA PHE A 519 -32.45 -40.47 -30.78
C PHE A 519 -32.76 -41.89 -30.35
N ARG A 520 -32.63 -42.20 -29.05
CA ARG A 520 -33.04 -43.51 -28.51
C ARG A 520 -34.55 -43.72 -28.58
N ARG A 521 -35.33 -42.65 -28.43
CA ARG A 521 -36.79 -42.67 -28.52
C ARG A 521 -37.29 -41.29 -28.95
N VAL A 522 -38.29 -41.28 -29.83
CA VAL A 522 -39.04 -40.10 -30.26
C VAL A 522 -40.52 -40.44 -30.18
N ASP A 523 -41.31 -39.58 -29.54
CA ASP A 523 -42.77 -39.65 -29.53
C ASP A 523 -43.31 -38.51 -30.41
N THR A 524 -44.10 -38.82 -31.44
CA THR A 524 -44.69 -37.84 -32.37
C THR A 524 -46.18 -37.62 -32.09
N TYR A 525 -46.69 -36.42 -32.37
CA TYR A 525 -48.12 -36.11 -32.25
C TYR A 525 -48.94 -36.66 -33.44
N GLY A 526 -48.45 -36.42 -34.67
CA GLY A 526 -49.04 -36.99 -35.90
C GLY A 526 -48.82 -38.50 -35.99
N SER A 527 -49.65 -39.19 -36.78
CA SER A 527 -49.74 -40.66 -36.78
C SER A 527 -49.44 -41.32 -38.12
N ASP A 528 -48.94 -40.53 -39.06
CA ASP A 528 -48.63 -40.89 -40.43
C ASP A 528 -47.20 -40.51 -40.80
N TYR A 529 -46.63 -41.28 -41.73
CA TYR A 529 -45.45 -40.92 -42.49
C TYR A 529 -45.89 -40.30 -43.80
N ALA A 530 -45.42 -39.09 -44.08
CA ALA A 530 -45.75 -38.35 -45.27
C ALA A 530 -44.50 -37.84 -45.98
N GLU A 531 -44.60 -37.61 -47.29
CA GLU A 531 -43.60 -36.88 -48.07
C GLU A 531 -44.26 -35.72 -48.82
N LEU A 532 -43.48 -34.67 -49.10
CA LEU A 532 -43.95 -33.57 -49.95
C LEU A 532 -43.83 -33.96 -51.43
N PHE A 533 -44.91 -33.77 -52.18
CA PHE A 533 -44.95 -33.96 -53.63
C PHE A 533 -45.40 -32.69 -54.34
N GLU A 534 -44.88 -32.48 -55.55
CA GLU A 534 -45.28 -31.35 -56.39
C GLU A 534 -46.57 -31.66 -57.16
N THR A 535 -47.49 -30.72 -57.26
CA THR A 535 -48.76 -30.86 -57.99
C THR A 535 -48.60 -30.62 -59.49
N VAL A 536 -49.31 -31.40 -60.32
CA VAL A 536 -49.19 -31.34 -61.80
C VAL A 536 -49.48 -29.95 -62.40
N ASP A 537 -50.41 -29.20 -61.80
CA ASP A 537 -50.90 -27.89 -62.26
C ASP A 537 -50.29 -26.71 -61.47
N GLY A 538 -49.41 -27.00 -60.51
CA GLY A 538 -48.83 -26.02 -59.60
C GLY A 538 -49.83 -25.41 -58.61
N GLN A 539 -51.03 -26.00 -58.45
CA GLN A 539 -52.05 -25.54 -57.52
C GLN A 539 -52.12 -26.46 -56.30
N GLU A 540 -52.42 -25.87 -55.15
CA GLU A 540 -52.57 -26.61 -53.90
C GLU A 540 -53.72 -27.64 -53.97
N ILE A 541 -53.45 -28.85 -53.48
CA ILE A 541 -54.49 -29.84 -53.18
C ILE A 541 -54.72 -29.83 -51.68
N ASP A 542 -55.90 -29.37 -51.27
CA ASP A 542 -56.35 -29.34 -49.88
C ASP A 542 -56.29 -30.75 -49.23
N PHE A 543 -56.39 -30.84 -47.90
CA PHE A 543 -56.20 -32.06 -47.14
C PHE A 543 -57.36 -33.05 -47.28
N GLY A 544 -57.06 -34.34 -47.12
CA GLY A 544 -58.02 -35.43 -47.12
C GLY A 544 -58.47 -35.90 -48.50
N TYR A 545 -57.68 -35.66 -49.55
CA TYR A 545 -57.92 -36.22 -50.89
C TYR A 545 -56.96 -37.38 -51.15
N PHE A 546 -57.47 -38.45 -51.75
CA PHE A 546 -56.64 -39.46 -52.39
C PHE A 546 -55.92 -38.86 -53.59
N VAL A 547 -54.63 -39.14 -53.69
CA VAL A 547 -53.78 -38.68 -54.80
C VAL A 547 -53.07 -39.86 -55.45
N THR A 548 -52.77 -39.68 -56.73
CA THR A 548 -51.98 -40.61 -57.55
C THR A 548 -50.82 -39.87 -58.21
N LEU A 549 -49.90 -40.62 -58.78
CA LEU A 549 -48.75 -40.10 -59.51
C LEU A 549 -49.06 -39.92 -61.00
N GLU A 550 -48.62 -38.79 -61.54
CA GLU A 550 -48.49 -38.54 -62.97
C GLU A 550 -47.03 -38.13 -63.23
N GLY A 551 -46.20 -39.10 -63.59
CA GLY A 551 -44.75 -38.94 -63.51
C GLY A 551 -44.29 -38.80 -62.06
N GLU A 552 -43.52 -37.74 -61.75
CA GLU A 552 -43.05 -37.41 -60.39
C GLU A 552 -44.00 -36.51 -59.60
N LYS A 553 -45.07 -36.03 -60.25
CA LYS A 553 -46.03 -35.08 -59.67
C LYS A 553 -47.31 -35.77 -59.25
N ILE A 554 -48.09 -35.10 -58.42
CA ILE A 554 -49.38 -35.61 -57.92
C ILE A 554 -50.57 -34.89 -58.52
N ARG A 555 -51.67 -35.63 -58.64
CA ARG A 555 -53.02 -35.12 -58.87
C ARG A 555 -54.01 -35.90 -58.02
N LYS A 556 -55.25 -35.39 -57.90
CA LYS A 556 -56.35 -36.16 -57.29
C LYS A 556 -56.55 -37.48 -58.06
N ALA A 557 -56.72 -38.56 -57.32
CA ALA A 557 -57.01 -39.87 -57.86
C ALA A 557 -58.44 -39.97 -58.40
N SER A 558 -58.65 -40.90 -59.32
CA SER A 558 -59.92 -41.26 -59.94
C SER A 558 -60.20 -42.75 -59.80
N LEU A 559 -61.38 -43.21 -60.24
CA LEU A 559 -61.74 -44.64 -60.20
C LEU A 559 -60.90 -45.50 -61.16
N ASP A 560 -60.32 -44.88 -62.18
CA ASP A 560 -59.53 -45.55 -63.22
C ASP A 560 -58.04 -45.67 -62.85
N ASP A 561 -57.62 -45.10 -61.71
CA ASP A 561 -56.23 -45.15 -61.25
C ASP A 561 -55.95 -46.45 -60.49
N ASP A 562 -55.08 -47.28 -61.06
CA ASP A 562 -54.66 -48.56 -60.47
C ASP A 562 -53.71 -48.40 -59.28
N PHE A 563 -53.05 -47.25 -59.18
CA PHE A 563 -52.11 -46.92 -58.11
C PHE A 563 -52.55 -45.64 -57.39
N ILE A 564 -52.66 -45.72 -56.08
CA ILE A 564 -52.91 -44.56 -55.21
C ILE A 564 -51.66 -44.37 -54.35
N LEU A 565 -51.08 -43.18 -54.43
CA LEU A 565 -49.86 -42.84 -53.70
C LEU A 565 -50.16 -42.68 -52.20
N GLY A 566 -51.24 -41.98 -51.88
CA GLY A 566 -51.63 -41.72 -50.50
C GLY A 566 -52.74 -40.68 -50.38
N ILE A 567 -52.83 -40.05 -49.21
CA ILE A 567 -53.85 -39.05 -48.89
C ILE A 567 -53.17 -37.75 -48.47
N THR A 568 -53.61 -36.61 -49.00
CA THR A 568 -53.09 -35.31 -48.58
C THR A 568 -53.33 -35.09 -47.09
N THR A 569 -52.30 -34.75 -46.33
CA THR A 569 -52.31 -34.69 -44.85
C THR A 569 -51.91 -33.30 -44.35
N ALA A 570 -52.48 -32.86 -43.24
CA ALA A 570 -52.23 -31.53 -42.67
C ALA A 570 -51.16 -31.55 -41.57
N GLU A 571 -51.09 -32.64 -40.79
CA GLU A 571 -50.26 -32.75 -39.59
C GLU A 571 -49.52 -34.10 -39.59
N PRO A 572 -48.54 -34.29 -40.50
CA PRO A 572 -47.80 -35.54 -40.58
C PRO A 572 -47.01 -35.81 -39.28
N GLY A 573 -46.95 -37.07 -38.86
CA GLY A 573 -46.11 -37.48 -37.73
C GLY A 573 -44.62 -37.37 -38.04
N ILE A 574 -44.25 -37.77 -39.26
CA ILE A 574 -42.91 -37.58 -39.85
C ILE A 574 -43.11 -37.08 -41.27
N LEU A 575 -42.43 -35.99 -41.63
CA LEU A 575 -42.46 -35.40 -42.98
C LEU A 575 -41.11 -35.54 -43.67
N GLY A 576 -41.06 -36.37 -44.71
CA GLY A 576 -39.93 -36.54 -45.61
C GLY A 576 -39.94 -35.57 -46.81
N ASP A 577 -38.78 -35.42 -47.45
CA ASP A 577 -38.50 -34.54 -48.60
C ASP A 577 -38.99 -33.08 -48.46
N SER A 578 -39.03 -32.58 -47.22
CA SER A 578 -39.50 -31.23 -46.87
C SER A 578 -38.55 -30.12 -47.32
N GLN A 579 -37.25 -30.38 -47.24
CA GLN A 579 -36.19 -29.41 -47.55
C GLN A 579 -36.34 -28.10 -46.75
N GLU A 580 -36.64 -28.21 -45.45
CA GLU A 580 -36.93 -27.03 -44.62
C GLU A 580 -35.73 -26.08 -44.44
N LEU A 581 -34.51 -26.61 -44.43
CA LEU A 581 -33.32 -25.87 -44.02
C LEU A 581 -32.53 -25.26 -45.19
N CYS A 582 -32.56 -25.88 -46.37
CA CYS A 582 -31.83 -25.39 -47.53
C CYS A 582 -32.38 -25.95 -48.86
N TRP A 583 -31.92 -25.35 -49.96
CA TRP A 583 -32.26 -25.80 -51.29
C TRP A 583 -31.79 -27.25 -51.54
N LYS A 584 -32.67 -28.10 -52.09
CA LYS A 584 -32.44 -29.55 -52.30
C LYS A 584 -31.11 -29.90 -52.97
N HIS A 585 -30.67 -29.04 -53.90
CA HIS A 585 -29.46 -29.23 -54.69
C HIS A 585 -28.31 -28.29 -54.29
N MET A 586 -28.36 -27.73 -53.08
CA MET A 586 -27.27 -26.91 -52.53
C MET A 586 -25.93 -27.65 -52.58
N PHE A 587 -25.95 -28.97 -52.36
CA PHE A 587 -24.77 -29.82 -52.44
C PHE A 587 -24.80 -30.71 -53.68
N ILE A 588 -23.62 -30.97 -54.23
CA ILE A 588 -23.41 -31.95 -55.30
C ILE A 588 -23.74 -33.34 -54.76
N ARG A 589 -24.50 -34.11 -55.53
CA ARG A 589 -24.89 -35.49 -55.19
C ARG A 589 -24.46 -36.45 -56.30
N ASP A 590 -24.16 -37.69 -55.92
CA ASP A 590 -23.92 -38.77 -56.88
C ASP A 590 -25.23 -39.32 -57.48
N GLU A 591 -25.11 -40.29 -58.39
CA GLU A 591 -26.26 -40.93 -59.06
C GLU A 591 -27.24 -41.63 -58.10
N TRP A 592 -26.84 -41.87 -56.84
CA TRP A 592 -27.67 -42.48 -55.79
C TRP A 592 -28.19 -41.46 -54.78
N GLY A 593 -28.00 -40.15 -55.04
CA GLY A 593 -28.46 -39.06 -54.19
C GLY A 593 -27.60 -38.81 -52.95
N ARG A 594 -26.43 -39.45 -52.83
CA ARG A 594 -25.51 -39.22 -51.70
C ARG A 594 -24.74 -37.93 -51.92
N VAL A 595 -24.66 -37.11 -50.88
CA VAL A 595 -23.85 -35.88 -50.91
C VAL A 595 -22.39 -36.24 -51.17
N GLN A 596 -21.77 -35.57 -52.13
CA GLN A 596 -20.34 -35.66 -52.37
C GLN A 596 -19.60 -34.69 -51.45
N TYR A 597 -18.45 -35.15 -50.97
CA TYR A 597 -17.59 -34.39 -50.09
C TYR A 597 -16.26 -34.13 -50.77
N GLN A 598 -15.68 -32.98 -50.47
CA GLN A 598 -14.31 -32.66 -50.81
C GLN A 598 -13.48 -32.52 -49.54
N ASP A 599 -12.18 -32.71 -49.70
CA ASP A 599 -11.19 -32.68 -48.64
C ASP A 599 -10.32 -31.43 -48.87
N ASP A 600 -10.38 -30.48 -47.94
CA ASP A 600 -9.61 -29.23 -47.97
C ASP A 600 -8.51 -29.28 -46.91
N ILE A 601 -7.32 -28.74 -47.24
CA ILE A 601 -6.21 -28.61 -46.29
C ILE A 601 -6.43 -27.34 -45.47
N VAL A 602 -6.73 -27.52 -44.19
CA VAL A 602 -6.86 -26.42 -43.23
C VAL A 602 -5.52 -26.20 -42.55
N PRO A 603 -4.92 -25.00 -42.68
CA PRO A 603 -3.62 -24.71 -42.09
C PRO A 603 -3.67 -24.77 -40.56
N ALA A 604 -2.50 -24.93 -39.95
CA ALA A 604 -2.38 -24.95 -38.49
C ALA A 604 -2.89 -23.64 -37.85
N GLU A 605 -3.72 -23.75 -36.81
CA GLU A 605 -4.17 -22.61 -36.00
C GLU A 605 -3.13 -22.36 -34.90
N LYS A 606 -2.73 -21.10 -34.68
CA LYS A 606 -1.71 -20.71 -33.70
C LYS A 606 -2.25 -19.70 -32.69
N ASP A 607 -1.70 -19.69 -31.48
CA ASP A 607 -1.98 -18.67 -30.47
C ASP A 607 -1.24 -17.35 -30.77
N HIS A 608 -1.41 -16.37 -29.88
CA HIS A 608 -0.78 -15.06 -30.00
C HIS A 608 0.74 -15.08 -29.75
N GLN A 609 1.29 -16.16 -29.20
CA GLN A 609 2.74 -16.40 -29.08
C GLN A 609 3.30 -17.23 -30.24
N GLY A 610 2.45 -17.69 -31.17
CA GLY A 610 2.84 -18.49 -32.33
C GLY A 610 2.91 -20.00 -32.08
N ASN A 611 2.47 -20.50 -30.93
CA ASN A 611 2.38 -21.94 -30.67
C ASN A 611 1.22 -22.54 -31.45
N VAL A 612 1.41 -23.75 -31.98
CA VAL A 612 0.37 -24.46 -32.73
C VAL A 612 -0.69 -24.99 -31.75
N LEU A 613 -1.93 -24.48 -31.88
CA LEU A 613 -3.10 -24.92 -31.14
C LEU A 613 -3.76 -26.12 -31.78
N ILE A 614 -3.85 -26.10 -33.11
CA ILE A 614 -4.36 -27.20 -33.91
C ILE A 614 -3.41 -27.37 -35.09
N HIS A 615 -2.92 -28.59 -35.27
CA HIS A 615 -2.08 -28.92 -36.42
C HIS A 615 -2.86 -28.77 -37.73
N GLU A 616 -2.11 -28.55 -38.81
CA GLU A 616 -2.66 -28.66 -40.15
C GLU A 616 -3.39 -29.99 -40.30
N ARG A 617 -4.57 -29.95 -40.90
CA ARG A 617 -5.46 -31.11 -41.01
C ARG A 617 -6.23 -31.07 -42.32
N ILE A 618 -6.73 -32.21 -42.70
CA ILE A 618 -7.68 -32.33 -43.81
C ILE A 618 -9.08 -32.26 -43.21
N GLU A 619 -9.86 -31.25 -43.58
CA GLU A 619 -11.28 -31.18 -43.25
C GLU A 619 -12.13 -31.61 -44.44
N ARG A 620 -13.06 -32.53 -44.17
CA ARG A 620 -14.02 -33.02 -45.15
C ARG A 620 -15.33 -32.25 -45.03
N HIS A 621 -15.79 -31.63 -46.11
CA HIS A 621 -17.06 -30.91 -46.13
C HIS A 621 -17.86 -31.16 -47.42
N PRO A 622 -19.17 -30.91 -47.42
CA PRO A 622 -20.00 -31.07 -48.61
C PRO A 622 -19.53 -30.17 -49.76
N SER A 623 -19.49 -30.70 -50.98
CA SER A 623 -19.21 -29.92 -52.18
C SER A 623 -20.45 -29.11 -52.57
N ILE A 624 -20.31 -27.79 -52.66
CA ILE A 624 -21.40 -26.87 -53.03
C ILE A 624 -21.66 -26.99 -54.54
N ASN A 625 -22.94 -27.01 -54.92
CA ASN A 625 -23.34 -26.97 -56.31
C ASN A 625 -23.09 -25.57 -56.90
N PRO A 626 -22.34 -25.41 -58.00
CA PRO A 626 -22.09 -24.12 -58.64
C PRO A 626 -23.36 -23.38 -59.10
N GLU A 627 -24.48 -24.08 -59.27
CA GLU A 627 -25.77 -23.48 -59.60
C GLU A 627 -26.49 -22.88 -58.38
N TRP A 628 -26.01 -23.14 -57.16
CA TRP A 628 -26.58 -22.57 -55.96
C TRP A 628 -26.20 -21.09 -55.83
N ASP A 629 -27.22 -20.24 -55.82
CA ASP A 629 -27.12 -18.80 -55.62
C ASP A 629 -27.44 -18.46 -54.15
N TYR A 630 -26.43 -17.98 -53.42
CA TYR A 630 -26.54 -17.63 -52.00
C TYR A 630 -27.22 -16.27 -51.76
N GLU A 631 -27.35 -15.42 -52.79
CA GLU A 631 -28.05 -14.13 -52.67
C GLU A 631 -29.56 -14.29 -52.84
N ARG A 632 -30.01 -15.40 -53.43
CA ARG A 632 -31.42 -15.69 -53.63
C ARG A 632 -32.05 -16.27 -52.36
N GLU A 633 -33.12 -15.63 -51.88
CA GLU A 633 -33.92 -16.15 -50.78
C GLU A 633 -34.51 -17.54 -51.13
N TYR A 634 -34.27 -18.51 -50.27
CA TYR A 634 -34.84 -19.86 -50.39
C TYR A 634 -36.19 -19.94 -49.69
N ILE A 635 -37.23 -20.34 -50.44
CA ILE A 635 -38.56 -20.64 -49.90
C ILE A 635 -38.70 -22.17 -49.76
N PRO A 636 -38.77 -22.72 -48.52
CA PRO A 636 -39.00 -24.14 -48.26
C PRO A 636 -40.22 -24.68 -48.99
N ARG A 637 -40.22 -25.98 -49.32
CA ARG A 637 -41.35 -26.62 -50.02
C ARG A 637 -42.65 -26.51 -49.24
N SER A 638 -42.62 -26.65 -47.92
CA SER A 638 -43.80 -26.49 -47.05
C SER A 638 -44.47 -25.12 -47.15
N LYS A 639 -43.77 -24.09 -47.65
CA LYS A 639 -44.31 -22.73 -47.84
C LYS A 639 -44.72 -22.44 -49.29
N ARG A 640 -44.61 -23.41 -50.19
CA ARG A 640 -44.91 -23.27 -51.62
C ARG A 640 -46.18 -24.04 -51.97
N LYS A 641 -47.13 -23.36 -52.62
CA LYS A 641 -48.49 -23.89 -52.87
C LYS A 641 -48.48 -25.14 -53.75
N GLU A 642 -47.49 -25.27 -54.62
CA GLU A 642 -47.34 -26.43 -55.49
C GLU A 642 -46.85 -27.69 -54.77
N TRP A 643 -46.42 -27.61 -53.50
CA TRP A 643 -45.96 -28.76 -52.72
C TRP A 643 -46.97 -29.16 -51.65
N VAL A 644 -47.40 -30.42 -51.66
CA VAL A 644 -48.43 -30.93 -50.75
C VAL A 644 -47.90 -32.15 -50.01
N ALA A 645 -48.12 -32.21 -48.69
CA ALA A 645 -47.79 -33.37 -47.89
C ALA A 645 -48.78 -34.51 -48.16
N VAL A 646 -48.26 -35.66 -48.55
CA VAL A 646 -49.04 -36.86 -48.83
C VAL A 646 -48.69 -37.92 -47.79
N GLY A 647 -49.62 -38.21 -46.91
CA GLY A 647 -49.53 -39.32 -45.98
C GLY A 647 -49.60 -40.63 -46.77
N MET A 648 -48.54 -41.41 -46.71
CA MET A 648 -48.40 -42.67 -47.46
C MET A 648 -48.65 -43.89 -46.57
N ILE A 649 -48.44 -43.74 -45.25
CA ILE A 649 -48.68 -44.80 -44.26
C ILE A 649 -49.21 -44.14 -42.98
N GLY A 650 -50.17 -44.78 -42.32
CA GLY A 650 -50.66 -44.34 -41.00
C GLY A 650 -52.16 -44.15 -40.95
N LYS A 651 -52.64 -43.54 -39.85
CA LYS A 651 -54.07 -43.24 -39.67
C LYS A 651 -54.35 -41.86 -40.27
N LEU A 652 -55.09 -41.84 -41.37
CA LEU A 652 -55.31 -40.65 -42.18
C LEU A 652 -56.78 -40.29 -42.26
N LEU A 653 -57.07 -39.00 -42.09
CA LEU A 653 -58.39 -38.45 -42.33
C LEU A 653 -58.57 -38.24 -43.83
N VAL A 654 -59.67 -38.76 -44.35
CA VAL A 654 -60.03 -38.60 -45.76
C VAL A 654 -61.45 -38.06 -45.87
N ARG A 655 -61.68 -37.23 -46.89
CA ARG A 655 -63.00 -36.79 -47.30
C ARG A 655 -63.76 -37.98 -47.87
N ASP A 656 -65.05 -38.09 -47.58
CA ASP A 656 -65.90 -39.16 -48.09
C ASP A 656 -67.21 -38.63 -48.66
N ASP A 657 -67.80 -39.40 -49.58
CA ASP A 657 -69.08 -39.06 -50.24
C ASP A 657 -70.32 -39.44 -49.40
N GLY A 658 -70.12 -39.86 -48.15
CA GLY A 658 -71.15 -40.29 -47.21
C GLY A 658 -71.48 -41.78 -47.28
N THR A 659 -70.95 -42.52 -48.26
CA THR A 659 -71.27 -43.95 -48.42
C THR A 659 -70.47 -44.84 -47.47
N CYS A 660 -69.26 -44.41 -47.10
CA CYS A 660 -68.28 -45.23 -46.37
C CYS A 660 -68.82 -45.71 -45.01
N ARG A 661 -68.63 -47.00 -44.68
CA ARG A 661 -69.06 -47.58 -43.40
C ARG A 661 -67.87 -47.98 -42.54
N VAL A 662 -67.98 -47.75 -41.23
CA VAL A 662 -67.03 -48.29 -40.25
C VAL A 662 -66.97 -49.80 -40.45
N ASN A 663 -65.76 -50.37 -40.43
CA ASN A 663 -65.52 -51.76 -40.77
C ASN A 663 -65.79 -52.17 -42.23
N GLY A 664 -65.94 -51.21 -43.15
CA GLY A 664 -65.95 -51.43 -44.59
C GLY A 664 -64.61 -51.10 -45.25
N TYR A 665 -64.61 -51.07 -46.58
CA TYR A 665 -63.49 -50.63 -47.41
C TYR A 665 -63.93 -49.47 -48.32
N CYS A 666 -62.97 -48.66 -48.75
CA CYS A 666 -63.19 -47.59 -49.72
C CYS A 666 -62.11 -47.53 -50.79
N LYS A 667 -62.46 -46.98 -51.94
CA LYS A 667 -61.54 -46.52 -52.99
C LYS A 667 -61.84 -45.03 -53.30
N PRO A 668 -60.92 -44.29 -53.94
CA PRO A 668 -61.24 -42.96 -54.43
C PRO A 668 -62.32 -43.02 -55.51
N ASN A 669 -63.23 -42.05 -55.51
CA ASN A 669 -64.09 -41.77 -56.66
C ASN A 669 -63.39 -40.80 -57.64
N ASN A 670 -64.08 -40.37 -58.71
CA ASN A 670 -63.54 -39.43 -59.70
C ASN A 670 -63.27 -37.99 -59.18
N GLN A 671 -63.52 -37.72 -57.89
CA GLN A 671 -63.18 -36.47 -57.22
C GLN A 671 -62.02 -36.63 -56.23
N GLY A 672 -61.40 -37.82 -56.14
CA GLY A 672 -60.34 -38.12 -55.18
C GLY A 672 -60.81 -38.24 -53.74
N ILE A 673 -62.11 -38.46 -53.49
CA ILE A 673 -62.67 -38.68 -52.14
C ILE A 673 -63.10 -40.14 -51.96
N ALA A 674 -63.18 -40.60 -50.72
CA ALA A 674 -63.54 -41.98 -50.40
C ALA A 674 -64.99 -42.31 -50.78
N THR A 675 -65.17 -43.40 -51.53
CA THR A 675 -66.46 -44.04 -51.82
C THR A 675 -66.41 -45.52 -51.44
N THR A 676 -67.55 -46.10 -51.07
CA THR A 676 -67.62 -47.49 -50.60
C THR A 676 -67.18 -48.46 -51.69
N SER A 677 -66.37 -49.43 -51.29
CA SER A 677 -65.88 -50.50 -52.15
C SER A 677 -65.84 -51.82 -51.38
N SER A 678 -65.85 -52.95 -52.09
CA SER A 678 -65.61 -54.27 -51.48
C SER A 678 -64.15 -54.51 -51.10
N GLU A 679 -63.25 -53.67 -51.61
CA GLU A 679 -61.79 -53.75 -51.45
C GLU A 679 -61.16 -52.35 -51.42
N GLY A 680 -59.86 -52.25 -51.09
CA GLY A 680 -59.15 -50.98 -50.97
C GLY A 680 -58.76 -50.66 -49.53
N TYR A 681 -59.04 -49.44 -49.07
CA TYR A 681 -58.58 -48.93 -47.77
C TYR A 681 -59.59 -49.17 -46.65
N ARG A 682 -59.08 -49.60 -45.49
CA ARG A 682 -59.90 -50.00 -44.35
C ARG A 682 -60.38 -48.78 -43.56
N ILE A 683 -61.69 -48.61 -43.44
CA ILE A 683 -62.29 -47.56 -42.61
C ILE A 683 -62.27 -47.96 -41.13
N MET A 684 -61.67 -47.12 -40.29
CA MET A 684 -61.55 -47.32 -38.85
C MET A 684 -62.65 -46.61 -38.07
N LYS A 685 -62.97 -45.37 -38.46
CA LYS A 685 -63.91 -44.50 -37.73
C LYS A 685 -64.53 -43.49 -38.68
N ARG A 686 -65.80 -43.14 -38.45
CA ARG A 686 -66.40 -41.94 -39.05
C ARG A 686 -66.18 -40.76 -38.10
N THR A 687 -65.53 -39.70 -38.58
CA THR A 687 -65.20 -38.52 -37.77
C THR A 687 -66.13 -37.34 -38.05
N GLY A 688 -66.83 -37.34 -39.18
CA GLY A 688 -67.85 -36.35 -39.53
C GLY A 688 -68.82 -36.84 -40.62
N PRO A 689 -69.74 -35.97 -41.08
CA PRO A 689 -70.70 -36.31 -42.13
C PRO A 689 -70.03 -36.66 -43.47
N ASN A 690 -68.93 -35.98 -43.81
CA ASN A 690 -68.17 -36.16 -45.05
C ASN A 690 -66.68 -36.45 -44.78
N GLN A 691 -66.37 -37.08 -43.64
CA GLN A 691 -65.01 -37.42 -43.27
C GLN A 691 -64.94 -38.75 -42.52
N VAL A 692 -63.99 -39.58 -42.92
CA VAL A 692 -63.67 -40.85 -42.26
C VAL A 692 -62.18 -40.93 -41.95
N LEU A 693 -61.84 -41.65 -40.90
CA LEU A 693 -60.48 -42.04 -40.57
C LEU A 693 -60.26 -43.45 -41.10
N LEU A 694 -59.23 -43.62 -41.91
CA LEU A 694 -58.80 -44.91 -42.43
C LEU A 694 -57.36 -45.20 -42.04
N ILE A 695 -56.95 -46.46 -42.21
CA ILE A 695 -55.55 -46.86 -42.13
C ILE A 695 -55.01 -47.07 -43.54
N LEU A 696 -53.97 -46.32 -43.87
CA LEU A 696 -53.18 -46.50 -45.08
C LEU A 696 -51.94 -47.33 -44.71
N LYS A 697 -51.63 -48.36 -45.50
CA LYS A 697 -50.59 -49.36 -45.21
C LYS A 697 -49.71 -49.59 -46.41
#